data_AF-A0A7C6XJV3-F1
#
_entry.id   AF-A0A7C6XJV3-F1
#
_cell.length_a   1.000
_cell.length_b   1.000
_cell.length_c   1.000
_cell.angle_alpha   90.00
_cell.angle_beta   90.00
_cell.angle_gamma   90.00
#
_symmetry.space_group_name_H-M   'P 1'
#
loop_
_entity.id
_entity.type
_entity.pdbx_description
1 polymer ?
#
loop_
_entity_poly.entity_id
_entity_poly.type
_entity_poly.pdbx_seq_one_letter_code
_entity_poly.pdbx_strand_id
1 'polypeptide(L)'
;MIWLRVLVLAVDIYLLASVAPWLLLVVLEWRLQHAADSPSECDRRLHLLRTETEDEDQFWPQAPRPGRYAELDRRASEALTRLHDLLHEATSLRPVLSTFRPTPLAPLDIARFRAWQPLLRNYSLWRHARQLRRLLDQGDDVLLHLQQGRQRVESIPTRLRAELNEVRAEIRRLQAVLEAEKEEAGTVGLEELAHHLDAVEADIAQMLDALSQATADAMPHVVLEADALLQRAAPDVHGLDEQITQAVSSRNQAENLIERLGSSLNLLEERLAGLIARGAREEAPGHELASLRADAKRVLQKANRRTVSAYHEIHADVAALDARMAALGEYLDALDDVMEQSRAAIQGDVQALAEAQHALTELARNEPCLVAERTASLIEDAAQSFAQAEEQQALGTIEGYRASLTLSEEAMQRLAEAREAIAALPERLATLRDLAGVASAPVLSEWRARAARVREQLQAYARHWNTEMAGSAGEALALLDTAETLIRSLAPGARQARRVRESEIEHATEILTQARDAIFVAGEHVEALEAELARIEALRAQLLEGLEELQEVAFPALQQAGRHMLPELRQRLNSLADALKEQVSLAADPAQLDHDRAVNAWLPSFRQQIEELDAEQARSRAHYAGLLRETIRRIDKQWTRLARLDPYDPPLPAEDVVRLAADLDAWRDTAERQADNPVALREILARHAPALEQRIVLAIEQITTGRRDLEALDRHYRKAAQNAHALRMRIRDLCAESAFANLTWETEEADRIWDEALEAERDCQTARTLLQACDHLQRAVNAALQAEGLYARVEHQLQSALRRLNDELRGVHGAISKARRQAGALRERGEEEEAAEIERACDGAERGIELAYASGTFEEALRRLRDARDTVERG
;
A
#
# COMPACT_ATOMS: atom_id res chain seq x y z
N MET A 1 3.51 35.83 -63.52
CA MET A 1 3.94 35.69 -62.11
C MET A 1 3.35 34.46 -61.40
N ILE A 2 2.03 34.21 -61.43
CA ILE A 2 1.41 33.03 -60.77
C ILE A 2 1.89 31.70 -61.36
N TRP A 3 1.96 31.58 -62.69
CA TRP A 3 2.52 30.41 -63.36
C TRP A 3 3.98 30.11 -62.96
N LEU A 4 4.77 31.14 -62.64
CA LEU A 4 6.17 30.98 -62.23
C LEU A 4 6.27 30.44 -60.80
N ARG A 5 5.37 30.87 -59.90
CA ARG A 5 5.29 30.33 -58.52
C ARG A 5 4.76 28.89 -58.49
N VAL A 6 3.76 28.57 -59.30
CA VAL A 6 3.26 27.19 -59.45
C VAL A 6 4.34 26.28 -60.03
N LEU A 7 5.12 26.78 -60.99
CA LEU A 7 6.23 26.06 -61.58
C LEU A 7 7.38 25.84 -60.58
N VAL A 8 7.71 26.84 -59.75
CA VAL A 8 8.69 26.68 -58.65
C VAL A 8 8.21 25.65 -57.61
N LEU A 9 6.96 25.74 -57.15
CA LEU A 9 6.41 24.76 -56.20
C LEU A 9 6.40 23.33 -56.78
N ALA A 10 6.04 23.19 -58.06
CA ALA A 10 6.06 21.89 -58.74
C ALA A 10 7.49 21.35 -58.88
N VAL A 11 8.49 22.21 -59.12
CA VAL A 11 9.92 21.85 -59.15
C VAL A 11 10.43 21.47 -57.76
N ASP A 12 10.02 22.18 -56.70
CA ASP A 12 10.39 21.86 -55.32
C ASP A 12 9.81 20.51 -54.89
N ILE A 13 8.53 20.26 -55.15
CA ILE A 13 7.88 18.97 -54.87
C ILE A 13 8.56 17.84 -55.66
N TYR A 14 8.90 18.10 -56.93
CA TYR A 14 9.62 17.15 -57.78
C TYR A 14 11.02 16.83 -57.26
N LEU A 15 11.79 17.83 -56.84
CA LEU A 15 13.11 17.65 -56.21
C LEU A 15 13.02 16.89 -54.90
N LEU A 16 12.04 17.22 -54.04
CA LEU A 16 11.85 16.56 -52.75
C LEU A 16 11.48 15.08 -52.95
N ALA A 17 10.58 14.77 -53.89
CA ALA A 17 10.14 13.41 -54.16
C ALA A 17 11.20 12.54 -54.91
N SER A 18 12.20 13.15 -55.55
CA SER A 18 13.26 12.44 -56.30
C SER A 18 14.58 12.32 -55.51
N VAL A 19 15.01 13.40 -54.83
CA VAL A 19 16.31 13.47 -54.12
C VAL A 19 16.23 12.90 -52.70
N ALA A 20 15.14 13.13 -51.96
CA ALA A 20 15.03 12.65 -50.58
C ALA A 20 15.08 11.11 -50.45
N PRO A 21 14.42 10.32 -51.33
CA PRO A 21 14.52 8.86 -51.29
C PRO A 21 15.93 8.35 -51.60
N TRP A 22 16.66 9.05 -52.46
CA TRP A 22 18.06 8.72 -52.75
C TRP A 22 18.97 9.00 -51.53
N LEU A 23 18.81 10.15 -50.86
CA LEU A 23 19.55 10.45 -49.62
C LEU A 23 19.27 9.41 -48.53
N LEU A 24 18.01 9.00 -48.35
CA LEU A 24 17.64 7.95 -47.41
C LEU A 24 18.24 6.60 -47.80
N LEU A 25 18.28 6.27 -49.09
CA LEU A 25 18.90 5.04 -49.59
C LEU A 25 20.40 5.02 -49.25
N VAL A 26 21.11 6.13 -49.48
CA VAL A 26 22.54 6.26 -49.16
C VAL A 26 22.80 6.07 -47.66
N VAL A 27 22.00 6.71 -46.80
CA VAL A 27 22.12 6.53 -45.33
C VAL A 27 21.89 5.08 -44.92
N LEU A 28 20.92 4.42 -45.55
CA LEU A 28 20.53 3.06 -45.20
C LEU A 28 21.55 2.02 -45.72
N GLU A 29 22.09 2.23 -46.93
CA GLU A 29 23.21 1.45 -47.47
C GLU A 29 24.48 1.65 -46.63
N TRP A 30 24.77 2.88 -46.20
CA TRP A 30 25.90 3.16 -45.31
C TRP A 30 25.77 2.41 -43.98
N ARG A 31 24.57 2.40 -43.37
CA ARG A 31 24.32 1.63 -42.14
C ARG A 31 24.45 0.13 -42.34
N LEU A 32 23.92 -0.41 -43.44
CA LEU A 32 24.06 -1.84 -43.76
C LEU A 32 25.52 -2.26 -44.02
N GLN A 33 26.39 -1.32 -44.39
CA GLN A 33 27.82 -1.59 -44.63
C GLN A 33 28.72 -1.37 -43.41
N HIS A 34 28.44 -0.36 -42.58
CA HIS A 34 29.39 0.14 -41.58
C HIS A 34 28.90 0.03 -40.12
N ALA A 35 27.64 -0.32 -39.86
CA ALA A 35 27.16 -0.48 -38.49
C ALA A 35 27.51 -1.87 -37.93
N ALA A 36 27.44 -2.00 -36.60
CA ALA A 36 27.43 -3.31 -35.92
C ALA A 36 26.24 -4.21 -36.36
N ASP A 37 25.26 -3.63 -37.05
CA ASP A 37 24.15 -4.34 -37.71
C ASP A 37 24.52 -4.81 -39.15
N SER A 38 25.79 -4.72 -39.55
CA SER A 38 26.20 -5.12 -40.89
C SER A 38 26.04 -6.63 -41.08
N PRO A 39 25.52 -7.10 -42.23
CA PRO A 39 25.37 -8.51 -42.52
C PRO A 39 26.66 -9.32 -42.34
N SER A 40 27.82 -8.73 -42.66
CA SER A 40 29.13 -9.36 -42.49
C SER A 40 29.53 -9.58 -41.03
N GLU A 41 29.24 -8.63 -40.13
CA GLU A 41 29.55 -8.75 -38.71
C GLU A 41 28.57 -9.71 -38.01
N CYS A 42 27.28 -9.66 -38.39
CA CYS A 42 26.30 -10.65 -37.93
C CYS A 42 26.65 -12.07 -38.40
N ASP A 43 27.13 -12.26 -39.63
CA ASP A 43 27.60 -13.56 -40.13
C ASP A 43 28.83 -14.06 -39.35
N ARG A 44 29.77 -13.16 -39.01
CA ARG A 44 30.94 -13.50 -38.18
C ARG A 44 30.53 -13.93 -36.77
N ARG A 45 29.65 -13.17 -36.11
CA ARG A 45 29.12 -13.50 -34.78
C ARG A 45 28.34 -14.80 -34.77
N LEU A 46 27.49 -15.02 -35.78
CA LEU A 46 26.78 -16.29 -35.94
C LEU A 46 27.74 -17.48 -36.07
N HIS A 47 28.84 -17.30 -36.80
CA HIS A 47 29.87 -18.34 -36.90
C HIS A 47 30.56 -18.60 -35.56
N LEU A 48 30.90 -17.56 -34.79
CA LEU A 48 31.52 -17.72 -33.47
C LEU A 48 30.57 -18.43 -32.49
N LEU A 49 29.31 -18.02 -32.45
CA LEU A 49 28.31 -18.67 -31.59
C LEU A 49 28.15 -20.16 -31.94
N ARG A 50 28.14 -20.51 -33.22
CA ARG A 50 28.08 -21.92 -33.63
C ARG A 50 29.29 -22.72 -33.18
N THR A 51 30.50 -22.19 -33.33
CA THR A 51 31.71 -22.90 -32.89
C THR A 51 31.70 -23.12 -31.37
N GLU A 52 31.25 -22.13 -30.60
CA GLU A 52 31.14 -22.26 -29.14
C GLU A 52 29.99 -23.20 -28.73
N THR A 53 28.89 -23.23 -29.48
CA THR A 53 27.81 -24.22 -29.26
C THR A 53 28.28 -25.64 -29.57
N GLU A 54 29.08 -25.84 -30.62
CA GLU A 54 29.68 -27.15 -30.94
C GLU A 54 30.62 -27.63 -29.82
N ASP A 55 31.34 -26.72 -29.17
CA ASP A 55 32.20 -27.03 -28.01
C ASP A 55 31.37 -27.40 -26.76
N GLU A 56 30.26 -26.69 -26.51
CA GLU A 56 29.36 -27.01 -25.39
C GLU A 56 28.57 -28.31 -25.64
N ASP A 57 28.15 -28.59 -26.87
CA ASP A 57 27.49 -29.86 -27.24
C ASP A 57 28.38 -31.08 -27.04
N GLN A 58 29.69 -30.93 -27.20
CA GLN A 58 30.65 -31.98 -26.90
C GLN A 58 30.85 -32.19 -25.40
N PHE A 59 30.67 -31.15 -24.59
CA PHE A 59 30.86 -31.21 -23.14
C PHE A 59 29.65 -31.77 -22.40
N TRP A 60 28.43 -31.38 -22.78
CA TRP A 60 27.21 -31.77 -22.09
C TRP A 60 26.67 -33.12 -22.57
N PRO A 61 26.36 -34.07 -21.68
CA PRO A 61 25.88 -35.38 -22.07
C PRO A 61 24.41 -35.33 -22.54
N GLN A 62 24.06 -36.17 -23.51
CA GLN A 62 22.69 -36.27 -24.05
C GLN A 62 21.67 -36.81 -23.04
N ALA A 63 22.14 -37.56 -22.03
CA ALA A 63 21.34 -38.02 -20.91
C ALA A 63 21.96 -37.50 -19.61
N PRO A 64 21.14 -37.03 -18.64
CA PRO A 64 21.65 -36.46 -17.40
C PRO A 64 22.41 -37.52 -16.59
N ARG A 65 23.63 -37.21 -16.16
CA ARG A 65 24.43 -38.07 -15.29
C ARG A 65 23.77 -38.19 -13.91
N PRO A 66 23.93 -39.31 -13.19
CA PRO A 66 23.28 -39.51 -11.89
C PRO A 66 23.86 -38.62 -10.78
N GLY A 67 23.14 -38.52 -9.65
CA GLY A 67 23.61 -37.83 -8.44
C GLY A 67 23.68 -36.31 -8.56
N ARG A 68 24.73 -35.69 -8.00
CA ARG A 68 24.94 -34.22 -7.97
C ARG A 68 25.00 -33.56 -9.36
N TYR A 69 25.17 -34.34 -10.43
CA TYR A 69 25.21 -33.86 -11.82
C TYR A 69 23.83 -33.75 -12.48
N ALA A 70 22.84 -34.52 -12.04
CA ALA A 70 21.59 -34.75 -12.78
C ALA A 70 20.78 -33.48 -13.08
N GLU A 71 20.67 -32.60 -12.09
CA GLU A 71 19.89 -31.36 -12.23
C GLU A 71 20.65 -30.30 -13.06
N LEU A 72 21.98 -30.29 -12.99
CA LEU A 72 22.80 -29.36 -13.78
C LEU A 72 22.79 -29.75 -15.26
N ASP A 73 22.90 -31.06 -15.55
CA ASP A 73 22.85 -31.58 -16.91
C ASP A 73 21.48 -31.37 -17.57
N ARG A 74 20.38 -31.53 -16.81
CA ARG A 74 19.03 -31.26 -17.33
C ARG A 74 18.86 -29.80 -17.76
N ARG A 75 19.27 -28.86 -16.90
CA ARG A 75 19.19 -27.42 -17.21
C ARG A 75 20.10 -27.03 -18.37
N ALA A 76 21.28 -27.65 -18.48
CA ALA A 76 22.15 -27.46 -19.62
C ALA A 76 21.53 -27.99 -20.92
N SER A 77 20.88 -29.16 -20.90
CA SER A 77 20.21 -29.71 -22.08
C SER A 77 19.05 -28.83 -22.59
N GLU A 78 18.27 -28.24 -21.68
CA GLU A 78 17.21 -27.29 -22.01
C GLU A 78 17.79 -26.00 -22.60
N ALA A 79 18.88 -25.49 -22.00
CA ALA A 79 19.57 -24.29 -22.49
C ALA A 79 20.23 -24.53 -23.87
N LEU A 80 20.83 -25.70 -24.11
CA LEU A 80 21.36 -26.09 -25.41
C LEU A 80 20.26 -26.21 -26.46
N THR A 81 19.13 -26.83 -26.14
CA THR A 81 17.98 -26.92 -27.06
C THR A 81 17.51 -25.52 -27.47
N ARG A 82 17.42 -24.61 -26.50
CA ARG A 82 17.05 -23.21 -26.75
C ARG A 82 18.08 -22.47 -27.61
N LEU A 83 19.38 -22.72 -27.37
CA LEU A 83 20.46 -22.14 -28.18
C LEU A 83 20.40 -22.64 -29.62
N HIS A 84 20.10 -23.92 -29.83
CA HIS A 84 19.89 -24.51 -31.16
C HIS A 84 18.72 -23.86 -31.89
N ASP A 85 17.58 -23.68 -31.22
CA ASP A 85 16.40 -23.04 -31.83
C ASP A 85 16.72 -21.60 -32.26
N LEU A 86 17.40 -20.84 -31.40
CA LEU A 86 17.84 -19.47 -31.70
C LEU A 86 18.83 -19.43 -32.87
N LEU A 87 19.80 -20.35 -32.92
CA LEU A 87 20.74 -20.46 -34.02
C LEU A 87 20.07 -20.89 -35.32
N HIS A 88 19.08 -21.78 -35.26
CA HIS A 88 18.33 -22.21 -36.44
C HIS A 88 17.52 -21.05 -37.03
N GLU A 89 16.84 -20.28 -36.17
CA GLU A 89 16.12 -19.07 -36.58
C GLU A 89 17.08 -18.01 -37.16
N ALA A 90 18.21 -17.76 -36.50
CA ALA A 90 19.25 -16.84 -36.98
C ALA A 90 19.82 -17.27 -38.35
N THR A 91 19.99 -18.58 -38.55
CA THR A 91 20.47 -19.16 -39.81
C THR A 91 19.49 -18.96 -40.96
N SER A 92 18.19 -19.05 -40.69
CA SER A 92 17.14 -18.87 -41.70
C SER A 92 17.11 -17.46 -42.31
N LEU A 93 17.62 -16.45 -41.58
CA LEU A 93 17.66 -15.05 -42.01
C LEU A 93 18.87 -14.73 -42.91
N ARG A 94 19.89 -15.60 -42.93
CA ARG A 94 21.13 -15.43 -43.71
C ARG A 94 20.93 -15.33 -45.23
N PRO A 95 20.17 -16.23 -45.91
CA PRO A 95 19.98 -16.13 -47.36
C PRO A 95 19.26 -14.85 -47.79
N VAL A 96 18.46 -14.23 -46.91
CA VAL A 96 17.80 -12.95 -47.19
C VAL A 96 18.82 -11.81 -47.17
N LEU A 97 19.72 -11.80 -46.18
CA LEU A 97 20.74 -10.76 -45.98
C LEU A 97 21.89 -10.83 -47.00
N SER A 98 22.24 -12.03 -47.48
CA SER A 98 23.27 -12.20 -48.51
C SER A 98 22.88 -11.65 -49.89
N THR A 99 21.59 -11.31 -50.09
CA THR A 99 21.13 -10.65 -51.33
C THR A 99 21.46 -9.15 -51.39
N PHE A 100 21.99 -8.57 -50.30
CA PHE A 100 22.35 -7.17 -50.25
C PHE A 100 23.48 -6.84 -51.23
N ARG A 101 23.24 -5.88 -52.14
CA ARG A 101 24.25 -5.25 -52.99
C ARG A 101 23.95 -3.74 -53.06
N PRO A 102 24.95 -2.86 -52.91
CA PRO A 102 24.75 -1.43 -53.08
C PRO A 102 24.29 -1.14 -54.51
N THR A 103 23.28 -0.28 -54.66
CA THR A 103 22.68 0.02 -55.96
C THR A 103 23.25 1.33 -56.50
N PRO A 104 24.18 1.32 -57.49
CA PRO A 104 24.66 2.56 -58.08
C PRO A 104 23.55 3.19 -58.92
N LEU A 105 23.06 4.37 -58.50
CA LEU A 105 22.06 5.14 -59.24
C LEU A 105 22.73 6.33 -59.93
N ALA A 106 22.55 6.45 -61.25
CA ALA A 106 22.99 7.62 -62.00
C ALA A 106 22.06 8.82 -61.73
N PRO A 107 22.51 10.08 -61.91
CA PRO A 107 21.69 11.28 -61.68
C PRO A 107 20.37 11.27 -62.47
N LEU A 108 20.39 10.69 -63.67
CA LEU A 108 19.22 10.52 -64.53
C LEU A 108 18.19 9.53 -63.95
N ASP A 109 18.62 8.50 -63.23
CA ASP A 109 17.74 7.52 -62.59
C ASP A 109 17.11 8.09 -61.31
N ILE A 110 17.83 8.95 -60.58
CA ILE A 110 17.32 9.70 -59.42
C ILE A 110 16.17 10.60 -59.86
N ALA A 111 16.36 11.36 -60.95
CA ALA A 111 15.33 12.21 -61.56
C ALA A 111 14.09 11.43 -62.06
N ARG A 112 14.23 10.13 -62.35
CA ARG A 112 13.13 9.24 -62.78
C ARG A 112 12.45 8.49 -61.62
N PHE A 113 12.66 8.92 -60.37
CA PHE A 113 12.08 8.29 -59.17
C PHE A 113 12.51 6.82 -58.94
N ARG A 114 13.60 6.35 -59.57
CA ARG A 114 14.04 4.96 -59.45
C ARG A 114 14.68 4.62 -58.10
N ALA A 115 14.90 5.60 -57.22
CA ALA A 115 15.44 5.40 -55.88
C ALA A 115 14.45 4.76 -54.89
N TRP A 116 13.13 4.80 -55.15
CA TRP A 116 12.11 4.27 -54.24
C TRP A 116 12.14 2.74 -54.10
N GLN A 117 12.31 2.03 -55.20
CA GLN A 117 12.36 0.56 -55.21
C GLN A 117 13.57 -0.01 -54.42
N PRO A 118 14.82 0.44 -54.65
CA PRO A 118 15.96 -0.02 -53.86
C PRO A 118 15.86 0.44 -52.39
N LEU A 119 15.24 1.58 -52.09
CA LEU A 119 15.02 2.04 -50.72
C LEU A 119 14.12 1.09 -49.93
N LEU A 120 12.98 0.70 -50.49
CA LEU A 120 12.05 -0.23 -49.82
C LEU A 120 12.69 -1.61 -49.63
N ARG A 121 13.46 -2.09 -50.61
CA ARG A 121 14.22 -3.34 -50.51
C ARG A 121 15.30 -3.28 -49.43
N ASN A 122 16.10 -2.23 -49.40
CA ASN A 122 17.17 -2.12 -48.40
C ASN A 122 16.59 -1.90 -47.00
N TYR A 123 15.45 -1.20 -46.86
CA TYR A 123 14.76 -1.06 -45.59
C TYR A 123 14.29 -2.40 -45.01
N SER A 124 13.74 -3.30 -45.85
CA SER A 124 13.38 -4.64 -45.39
C SER A 124 14.63 -5.44 -44.98
N LEU A 125 15.71 -5.37 -45.74
CA LEU A 125 16.99 -6.01 -45.38
C LEU A 125 17.54 -5.50 -44.03
N TRP A 126 17.46 -4.19 -43.78
CA TRP A 126 17.84 -3.60 -42.50
C TRP A 126 16.99 -4.08 -41.33
N ARG A 127 15.69 -4.30 -41.53
CA ARG A 127 14.82 -4.90 -40.50
C ARG A 127 15.25 -6.35 -40.19
N HIS A 128 15.55 -7.16 -41.20
CA HIS A 128 16.02 -8.53 -41.01
C HIS A 128 17.40 -8.56 -40.34
N ALA A 129 18.29 -7.62 -40.64
CA ALA A 129 19.61 -7.51 -39.99
C ALA A 129 19.48 -7.20 -38.48
N ARG A 130 18.55 -6.31 -38.10
CA ARG A 130 18.24 -6.05 -36.69
C ARG A 130 17.63 -7.25 -35.97
N GLN A 131 16.78 -8.03 -36.65
CA GLN A 131 16.22 -9.25 -36.07
C GLN A 131 17.31 -10.28 -35.83
N LEU A 132 18.21 -10.48 -36.81
CA LEU A 132 19.36 -11.35 -36.66
C LEU A 132 20.24 -10.94 -35.47
N ARG A 133 20.55 -9.65 -35.32
CA ARG A 133 21.32 -9.16 -34.17
C ARG A 133 20.68 -9.50 -32.83
N ARG A 134 19.36 -9.33 -32.70
CA ARG A 134 18.64 -9.66 -31.45
C ARG A 134 18.71 -11.15 -31.13
N LEU A 135 18.61 -12.02 -32.15
CA LEU A 135 18.75 -13.46 -31.97
C LEU A 135 20.18 -13.84 -31.55
N LEU A 136 21.19 -13.16 -32.09
CA LEU A 136 22.59 -13.36 -31.71
C LEU A 136 22.86 -12.91 -30.26
N ASP A 137 22.37 -11.74 -29.86
CA ASP A 137 22.53 -11.26 -28.48
C ASP A 137 21.84 -12.21 -27.48
N GLN A 138 20.67 -12.78 -27.84
CA GLN A 138 20.01 -13.81 -27.03
C GLN A 138 20.79 -15.14 -26.98
N GLY A 139 21.48 -15.50 -28.08
CA GLY A 139 22.36 -16.65 -28.12
C GLY A 139 23.58 -16.50 -27.22
N ASP A 140 24.21 -15.32 -27.24
CA ASP A 140 25.35 -14.97 -26.36
C ASP A 140 24.98 -15.13 -24.87
N ASP A 141 23.79 -14.66 -24.47
CA ASP A 141 23.30 -14.78 -23.09
C ASP A 141 23.09 -16.24 -22.65
N VAL A 142 22.53 -17.09 -23.53
CA VAL A 142 22.31 -18.52 -23.24
C VAL A 142 23.64 -19.27 -23.16
N LEU A 143 24.60 -18.94 -24.03
CA LEU A 143 25.95 -19.52 -24.01
C LEU A 143 26.68 -19.20 -22.69
N LEU A 144 26.57 -17.96 -22.19
CA LEU A 144 27.16 -17.57 -20.90
C LEU A 144 26.62 -18.42 -19.74
N HIS A 145 25.31 -18.72 -19.74
CA HIS A 145 24.71 -19.58 -18.73
C HIS A 145 25.20 -21.03 -18.79
N LEU A 146 25.45 -21.56 -19.98
CA LEU A 146 26.04 -22.88 -20.17
C LEU A 146 27.47 -22.93 -19.61
N GLN A 147 28.30 -21.93 -19.92
CA GLN A 147 29.68 -21.84 -19.39
C GLN A 147 29.72 -21.76 -17.85
N GLN A 148 28.80 -21.04 -17.23
CA GLN A 148 28.67 -21.01 -15.76
C GLN A 148 28.22 -22.37 -15.18
N GLY A 149 27.33 -23.08 -15.89
CA GLY A 149 26.92 -24.43 -15.54
C GLY A 149 28.11 -25.40 -15.56
N ARG A 150 28.97 -25.28 -16.58
CA ARG A 150 30.16 -26.10 -16.76
C ARG A 150 31.16 -25.96 -15.61
N GLN A 151 31.45 -24.73 -15.19
CA GLN A 151 32.33 -24.49 -14.04
C GLN A 151 31.83 -25.16 -12.74
N ARG A 152 30.50 -25.21 -12.55
CA ARG A 152 29.91 -25.87 -11.38
C ARG A 152 30.10 -27.39 -11.42
N VAL A 153 29.84 -27.99 -12.58
CA VAL A 153 30.05 -29.42 -12.84
C VAL A 153 31.50 -29.82 -12.60
N GLU A 154 32.46 -29.04 -13.09
CA GLU A 154 33.89 -29.28 -12.92
C GLU A 154 34.33 -29.21 -11.43
N SER A 155 33.63 -28.42 -10.60
CA SER A 155 33.97 -28.27 -9.18
C SER A 155 33.44 -29.40 -8.25
N ILE A 156 32.49 -30.22 -8.70
CA ILE A 156 31.82 -31.23 -7.86
C ILE A 156 32.81 -32.20 -7.17
N PRO A 157 33.79 -32.80 -7.87
CA PRO A 157 34.71 -33.76 -7.25
C PRO A 157 35.57 -33.12 -6.15
N THR A 158 35.96 -31.85 -6.30
CA THR A 158 36.80 -31.16 -5.31
C THR A 158 36.05 -30.91 -4.00
N ARG A 159 34.76 -30.58 -4.07
CA ARG A 159 33.92 -30.39 -2.87
C ARG A 159 33.70 -31.70 -2.14
N LEU A 160 33.43 -32.78 -2.86
CA LEU A 160 33.20 -34.09 -2.26
C LEU A 160 34.42 -34.65 -1.54
N ARG A 161 35.63 -34.41 -2.09
CA ARG A 161 36.88 -34.73 -1.40
C ARG A 161 37.05 -33.96 -0.10
N ALA A 162 36.57 -32.71 0.00
CA ALA A 162 36.63 -31.95 1.23
C ALA A 162 35.73 -32.57 2.31
N GLU A 163 34.49 -32.93 1.95
CA GLU A 163 33.52 -33.58 2.85
C GLU A 163 34.05 -34.92 3.39
N LEU A 164 34.65 -35.77 2.54
CA LEU A 164 35.26 -37.04 2.97
C LEU A 164 36.49 -36.85 3.88
N ASN A 165 37.30 -35.81 3.67
CA ASN A 165 38.45 -35.53 4.54
C ASN A 165 38.03 -35.06 5.93
N GLU A 166 36.88 -34.39 6.05
CA GLU A 166 36.31 -33.97 7.34
C GLU A 166 35.92 -35.20 8.18
N VAL A 167 35.16 -36.13 7.61
CA VAL A 167 34.78 -37.38 8.30
C VAL A 167 36.01 -38.20 8.69
N ARG A 168 37.04 -38.24 7.84
CA ARG A 168 38.31 -38.92 8.15
C ARG A 168 39.04 -38.29 9.34
N ALA A 169 39.02 -36.96 9.46
CA ALA A 169 39.67 -36.28 10.59
C ALA A 169 38.98 -36.63 11.91
N GLU A 170 37.65 -36.75 11.89
CA GLU A 170 36.87 -37.13 13.07
C GLU A 170 37.16 -38.57 13.52
N ILE A 171 37.25 -39.52 12.59
CA ILE A 171 37.61 -40.92 12.91
C ILE A 171 38.96 -41.00 13.64
N ARG A 172 39.96 -40.22 13.18
CA ARG A 172 41.29 -40.19 13.81
C ARG A 172 41.27 -39.60 15.22
N ARG A 173 40.40 -38.63 15.47
CA ARG A 173 40.18 -38.09 16.83
C ARG A 173 39.67 -39.20 17.75
N LEU A 174 38.68 -39.99 17.30
CA LEU A 174 38.08 -41.06 18.08
C LEU A 174 39.04 -42.22 18.34
N GLN A 175 39.84 -42.61 17.36
CA GLN A 175 40.89 -43.62 17.52
C GLN A 175 41.88 -43.23 18.63
N ALA A 176 42.33 -41.97 18.67
CA ALA A 176 43.25 -41.49 19.70
C ALA A 176 42.63 -41.53 21.12
N VAL A 177 41.33 -41.21 21.25
CA VAL A 177 40.62 -41.30 22.54
C VAL A 177 40.50 -42.75 23.00
N LEU A 178 40.19 -43.66 22.08
CA LEU A 178 40.05 -45.08 22.40
C LEU A 178 41.40 -45.72 22.78
N GLU A 179 42.47 -45.35 22.09
CA GLU A 179 43.84 -45.81 22.40
C GLU A 179 44.26 -45.37 23.81
N ALA A 180 44.01 -44.10 24.18
CA ALA A 180 44.26 -43.60 25.53
C ALA A 180 43.49 -44.41 26.61
N GLU A 181 42.21 -44.71 26.38
CA GLU A 181 41.41 -45.52 27.32
C GLU A 181 41.88 -46.98 27.42
N LYS A 182 42.39 -47.55 26.33
CA LYS A 182 42.90 -48.91 26.32
C LYS A 182 44.27 -49.02 26.99
N GLU A 183 45.21 -48.14 26.66
CA GLU A 183 46.60 -48.23 27.10
C GLU A 183 46.83 -47.60 28.49
N GLU A 184 46.22 -46.44 28.77
CA GLU A 184 46.45 -45.72 30.03
C GLU A 184 45.47 -46.17 31.13
N ALA A 185 44.19 -46.32 30.81
CA ALA A 185 43.15 -46.70 31.79
C ALA A 185 42.94 -48.22 31.91
N GLY A 186 43.34 -49.01 30.90
CA GLY A 186 43.28 -50.46 30.92
C GLY A 186 41.85 -51.04 30.89
N THR A 187 40.90 -50.30 30.29
CA THR A 187 39.50 -50.74 30.15
C THR A 187 39.39 -51.86 29.11
N VAL A 188 38.81 -52.99 29.49
CA VAL A 188 38.69 -54.19 28.63
C VAL A 188 37.33 -54.20 27.90
N GLY A 189 37.32 -54.57 26.62
CA GLY A 189 36.12 -54.71 25.78
C GLY A 189 35.87 -53.63 24.72
N LEU A 190 36.86 -52.76 24.46
CA LEU A 190 36.76 -51.67 23.46
C LEU A 190 37.28 -52.06 22.06
N GLU A 191 37.68 -53.32 21.86
CA GLU A 191 38.34 -53.79 20.63
C GLU A 191 37.40 -53.77 19.41
N GLU A 192 36.12 -54.05 19.60
CA GLU A 192 35.12 -54.02 18.53
C GLU A 192 34.91 -52.60 17.98
N LEU A 193 34.95 -51.58 18.85
CA LEU A 193 34.82 -50.17 18.47
C LEU A 193 36.05 -49.68 17.68
N ALA A 194 37.25 -50.11 18.08
CA ALA A 194 38.49 -49.82 17.34
C ALA A 194 38.47 -50.40 15.93
N HIS A 195 38.10 -51.68 15.79
CA HIS A 195 38.00 -52.34 14.48
C HIS A 195 36.93 -51.67 13.59
N HIS A 196 35.85 -51.16 14.17
CA HIS A 196 34.81 -50.47 13.42
C HIS A 196 35.28 -49.12 12.89
N LEU A 197 35.99 -48.32 13.71
CA LEU A 197 36.58 -47.06 13.27
C LEU A 197 37.62 -47.26 12.15
N ASP A 198 38.48 -48.28 12.27
CA ASP A 198 39.48 -48.61 11.25
C ASP A 198 38.85 -49.02 9.91
N ALA A 199 37.74 -49.78 9.96
CA ALA A 199 37.01 -50.18 8.76
C ALA A 199 36.40 -48.97 8.03
N VAL A 200 35.83 -48.01 8.76
CA VAL A 200 35.26 -46.79 8.17
C VAL A 200 36.37 -45.86 7.64
N GLU A 201 37.51 -45.74 8.32
CA GLU A 201 38.65 -44.97 7.80
C GLU A 201 39.17 -45.58 6.48
N ALA A 202 39.25 -46.91 6.39
CA ALA A 202 39.68 -47.61 5.19
C ALA A 202 38.73 -47.38 4.00
N ASP A 203 37.42 -47.47 4.22
CA ASP A 203 36.39 -47.18 3.20
C ASP A 203 36.51 -45.74 2.67
N ILE A 204 36.67 -44.76 3.57
CA ILE A 204 36.82 -43.34 3.21
C ILE A 204 38.13 -43.09 2.46
N ALA A 205 39.24 -43.71 2.90
CA ALA A 205 40.54 -43.58 2.24
C ALA A 205 40.50 -44.18 0.83
N GLN A 206 39.87 -45.35 0.65
CA GLN A 206 39.68 -45.98 -0.65
C GLN A 206 38.83 -45.09 -1.58
N MET A 207 37.80 -44.45 -1.06
CA MET A 207 36.94 -43.56 -1.85
C MET A 207 37.62 -42.24 -2.23
N LEU A 208 38.42 -41.65 -1.33
CA LEU A 208 39.24 -40.48 -1.63
C LEU A 208 40.26 -40.78 -2.74
N ASP A 209 40.87 -41.97 -2.72
CA ASP A 209 41.79 -42.42 -3.76
C ASP A 209 41.06 -42.65 -5.10
N ALA A 210 39.89 -43.30 -5.07
CA ALA A 210 39.04 -43.50 -6.24
C ALA A 210 38.62 -42.17 -6.89
N LEU A 211 38.22 -41.17 -6.09
CA LEU A 211 37.91 -39.82 -6.57
C LEU A 211 39.13 -39.12 -7.19
N SER A 212 40.35 -39.43 -6.72
CA SER A 212 41.60 -38.85 -7.22
C SER A 212 42.05 -39.41 -8.56
N GLN A 213 41.79 -40.70 -8.80
CA GLN A 213 42.23 -41.44 -9.98
C GLN A 213 41.14 -41.55 -11.07
N ALA A 214 39.89 -41.19 -10.77
CA ALA A 214 38.78 -41.28 -11.70
C ALA A 214 38.99 -40.45 -12.99
N THR A 215 38.77 -41.07 -14.14
CA THR A 215 38.72 -40.40 -15.44
C THR A 215 37.41 -39.61 -15.60
N ALA A 216 37.35 -38.68 -16.56
CA ALA A 216 36.17 -37.82 -16.78
C ALA A 216 34.86 -38.61 -16.98
N ASP A 217 34.92 -39.77 -17.64
CA ASP A 217 33.76 -40.63 -17.90
C ASP A 217 33.32 -41.44 -16.67
N ALA A 218 34.27 -41.83 -15.81
CA ALA A 218 34.00 -42.60 -14.59
C ALA A 218 33.63 -41.72 -13.40
N MET A 219 34.03 -40.44 -13.41
CA MET A 219 33.83 -39.46 -12.33
C MET A 219 32.39 -39.39 -11.79
N PRO A 220 31.33 -39.40 -12.62
CA PRO A 220 29.96 -39.30 -12.10
C PRO A 220 29.52 -40.51 -11.27
N HIS A 221 30.00 -41.70 -11.62
CA HIS A 221 29.70 -42.92 -10.86
C HIS A 221 30.47 -42.95 -9.55
N VAL A 222 31.76 -42.57 -9.57
CA VAL A 222 32.58 -42.48 -8.36
C VAL A 222 32.05 -41.42 -7.39
N VAL A 223 31.55 -40.29 -7.90
CA VAL A 223 30.89 -39.26 -7.09
C VAL A 223 29.61 -39.79 -6.43
N LEU A 224 28.80 -40.57 -7.17
CA LEU A 224 27.58 -41.17 -6.61
C LEU A 224 27.90 -42.19 -5.51
N GLU A 225 28.92 -43.03 -5.71
CA GLU A 225 29.38 -43.99 -4.71
C GLU A 225 29.97 -43.29 -3.47
N ALA A 226 30.73 -42.21 -3.68
CA ALA A 226 31.25 -41.38 -2.60
C ALA A 226 30.14 -40.71 -1.78
N ASP A 227 29.09 -40.21 -2.42
CA ASP A 227 27.92 -39.67 -1.74
C ASP A 227 27.20 -40.73 -0.90
N ALA A 228 27.02 -41.94 -1.45
CA ALA A 228 26.40 -43.05 -0.72
C ALA A 228 27.25 -43.48 0.49
N LEU A 229 28.58 -43.50 0.33
CA LEU A 229 29.50 -43.78 1.44
C LEU A 229 29.42 -42.71 2.52
N LEU A 230 29.43 -41.41 2.16
CA LEU A 230 29.30 -40.31 3.13
C LEU A 230 27.99 -40.40 3.92
N GLN A 231 26.87 -40.67 3.25
CA GLN A 231 25.56 -40.81 3.89
C GLN A 231 25.50 -41.95 4.92
N ARG A 232 26.32 -42.99 4.75
CA ARG A 232 26.45 -44.10 5.70
C ARG A 232 27.49 -43.82 6.78
N ALA A 233 28.68 -43.37 6.39
CA ALA A 233 29.82 -43.25 7.30
C ALA A 233 29.67 -42.13 8.34
N ALA A 234 29.07 -40.99 7.98
CA ALA A 234 28.91 -39.87 8.91
C ALA A 234 28.07 -40.21 10.16
N PRO A 235 26.85 -40.79 10.06
CA PRO A 235 26.08 -41.17 11.25
C PRO A 235 26.74 -42.31 12.03
N ASP A 236 27.39 -43.27 11.36
CA ASP A 236 28.08 -44.38 12.01
C ASP A 236 29.23 -43.88 12.90
N VAL A 237 30.05 -42.93 12.41
CA VAL A 237 31.14 -42.31 13.19
C VAL A 237 30.62 -41.55 14.39
N HIS A 238 29.49 -40.85 14.25
CA HIS A 238 28.87 -40.15 15.37
C HIS A 238 28.37 -41.10 16.47
N GLY A 239 27.75 -42.22 16.09
CA GLY A 239 27.31 -43.24 17.05
C GLY A 239 28.48 -43.89 17.82
N LEU A 240 29.66 -43.98 17.21
CA LEU A 240 30.87 -44.47 17.87
C LEU A 240 31.44 -43.48 18.89
N ASP A 241 31.40 -42.18 18.60
CA ASP A 241 31.83 -41.13 19.56
C ASP A 241 31.02 -41.18 20.86
N GLU A 242 29.71 -41.36 20.76
CA GLU A 242 28.82 -41.48 21.92
C GLU A 242 29.18 -42.69 22.80
N GLN A 243 29.41 -43.85 22.18
CA GLN A 243 29.73 -45.09 22.90
C GLN A 243 31.09 -45.01 23.61
N ILE A 244 32.10 -44.41 22.97
CA ILE A 244 33.43 -44.20 23.55
C ILE A 244 33.34 -43.25 24.75
N THR A 245 32.63 -42.14 24.59
CA THR A 245 32.43 -41.14 25.66
C THR A 245 31.70 -41.75 26.86
N GLN A 246 30.69 -42.58 26.63
CA GLN A 246 29.95 -43.27 27.69
C GLN A 246 30.84 -44.22 28.50
N ALA A 247 31.72 -44.97 27.82
CA ALA A 247 32.65 -45.89 28.48
C ALA A 247 33.62 -45.13 29.42
N VAL A 248 34.24 -44.05 28.94
CA VAL A 248 35.15 -43.18 29.71
C VAL A 248 34.47 -42.63 30.97
N SER A 249 33.25 -42.11 30.81
CA SER A 249 32.48 -41.53 31.92
C SER A 249 32.17 -42.58 32.99
N SER A 250 31.76 -43.79 32.59
CA SER A 250 31.38 -44.85 33.53
C SER A 250 32.54 -45.30 34.44
N ARG A 251 33.77 -45.37 33.90
CA ARG A 251 34.98 -45.70 34.67
C ARG A 251 35.29 -44.62 35.72
N ASN A 252 35.37 -43.36 35.28
CA ASN A 252 35.68 -42.23 36.17
C ASN A 252 34.69 -42.13 37.34
N GLN A 253 33.40 -42.36 37.08
CA GLN A 253 32.38 -42.35 38.13
C GLN A 253 32.56 -43.49 39.14
N ALA A 254 32.85 -44.71 38.67
CA ALA A 254 33.05 -45.85 39.56
C ALA A 254 34.28 -45.68 40.49
N GLU A 255 35.38 -45.12 40.01
CA GLU A 255 36.58 -44.86 40.83
C GLU A 255 36.30 -43.85 41.95
N ASN A 256 35.65 -42.73 41.62
CA ASN A 256 35.28 -41.71 42.61
C ASN A 256 34.34 -42.26 43.69
N LEU A 257 33.37 -43.10 43.30
CA LEU A 257 32.42 -43.72 44.23
C LEU A 257 33.10 -44.67 45.23
N ILE A 258 34.10 -45.42 44.78
CA ILE A 258 34.84 -46.34 45.63
C ILE A 258 35.70 -45.60 46.67
N GLU A 259 36.39 -44.52 46.26
CA GLU A 259 37.20 -43.72 47.19
C GLU A 259 36.33 -43.08 48.28
N ARG A 260 35.18 -42.52 47.88
CA ARG A 260 34.22 -41.92 48.80
C ARG A 260 33.71 -42.93 49.84
N LEU A 261 33.33 -44.13 49.41
CA LEU A 261 32.81 -45.17 50.29
C LEU A 261 33.80 -45.61 51.39
N GLY A 262 35.10 -45.58 51.12
CA GLY A 262 36.13 -45.84 52.13
C GLY A 262 36.19 -44.76 53.21
N SER A 263 36.06 -43.48 52.82
CA SER A 263 36.11 -42.34 53.74
C SER A 263 34.88 -42.26 54.67
N SER A 264 33.68 -42.54 54.15
CA SER A 264 32.42 -42.46 54.90
C SER A 264 32.34 -43.51 56.01
N LEU A 265 32.81 -44.73 55.77
CA LEU A 265 32.82 -45.80 56.77
C LEU A 265 33.72 -45.47 57.97
N ASN A 266 34.86 -44.80 57.74
CA ASN A 266 35.77 -44.42 58.82
C ASN A 266 35.18 -43.30 59.69
N LEU A 267 34.51 -42.32 59.08
CA LEU A 267 33.85 -41.23 59.82
C LEU A 267 32.74 -41.75 60.77
N LEU A 268 31.93 -42.71 60.31
CA LEU A 268 30.88 -43.31 61.15
C LEU A 268 31.44 -44.06 62.35
N GLU A 269 32.62 -44.68 62.22
CA GLU A 269 33.27 -45.41 63.32
C GLU A 269 33.78 -44.44 64.39
N GLU A 270 34.42 -43.35 63.99
CA GLU A 270 34.88 -42.31 64.93
C GLU A 270 33.70 -41.66 65.68
N ARG A 271 32.59 -41.39 64.98
CA ARG A 271 31.38 -40.82 65.58
C ARG A 271 30.77 -41.72 66.65
N LEU A 272 30.59 -43.01 66.35
CA LEU A 272 30.04 -43.97 67.31
C LEU A 272 30.91 -44.08 68.57
N ALA A 273 32.24 -44.08 68.42
CA ALA A 273 33.16 -44.09 69.56
C ALA A 273 33.00 -42.84 70.45
N GLY A 274 32.79 -41.67 69.86
CA GLY A 274 32.55 -40.41 70.58
C GLY A 274 31.24 -40.38 71.37
N LEU A 275 30.16 -41.00 70.86
CA LEU A 275 28.86 -41.08 71.56
C LEU A 275 28.90 -42.00 72.78
N ILE A 276 29.58 -43.15 72.66
CA ILE A 276 29.75 -44.08 73.79
C ILE A 276 30.52 -43.40 74.94
N ALA A 277 31.53 -42.59 74.63
CA ALA A 277 32.28 -41.84 75.64
C ALA A 277 31.43 -40.82 76.41
N ARG A 278 30.34 -40.31 75.82
CA ARG A 278 29.39 -39.35 76.43
C ARG A 278 28.24 -40.01 77.19
N GLY A 279 28.21 -41.34 77.28
CA GLY A 279 27.25 -42.08 78.10
C GLY A 279 26.18 -42.84 77.31
N ALA A 280 26.24 -42.89 75.98
CA ALA A 280 25.39 -43.77 75.18
C ALA A 280 25.70 -45.25 75.45
N ARG A 281 24.67 -46.08 75.64
CA ARG A 281 24.82 -47.51 75.97
C ARG A 281 24.19 -48.46 74.94
N GLU A 282 24.03 -48.03 73.70
CA GLU A 282 23.27 -48.74 72.67
C GLU A 282 24.15 -49.63 71.76
N GLU A 283 23.79 -50.93 71.61
CA GLU A 283 24.63 -51.94 70.92
C GLU A 283 24.36 -52.08 69.41
N ALA A 284 23.21 -51.59 68.91
CA ALA A 284 22.77 -51.80 67.52
C ALA A 284 23.68 -51.13 66.45
N PRO A 285 24.16 -49.87 66.62
CA PRO A 285 24.98 -49.19 65.61
C PRO A 285 26.32 -49.88 65.32
N GLY A 286 26.91 -50.51 66.34
CA GLY A 286 28.18 -51.23 66.20
C GLY A 286 28.07 -52.46 65.29
N HIS A 287 26.92 -53.13 65.30
CA HIS A 287 26.67 -54.31 64.45
C HIS A 287 26.47 -53.93 62.97
N GLU A 288 25.76 -52.84 62.68
CA GLU A 288 25.50 -52.39 61.30
C GLU A 288 26.77 -51.89 60.60
N LEU A 289 27.66 -51.19 61.32
CA LEU A 289 28.94 -50.73 60.77
C LEU A 289 29.84 -51.89 60.32
N ALA A 290 29.84 -53.00 61.06
CA ALA A 290 30.58 -54.21 60.70
C ALA A 290 30.04 -54.89 59.43
N SER A 291 28.71 -54.88 59.25
CA SER A 291 28.03 -55.38 58.05
C SER A 291 28.39 -54.58 56.80
N LEU A 292 28.34 -53.24 56.89
CA LEU A 292 28.67 -52.34 55.77
C LEU A 292 30.11 -52.49 55.27
N ARG A 293 31.07 -52.74 56.17
CA ARG A 293 32.47 -53.04 55.80
C ARG A 293 32.63 -54.33 55.01
N ALA A 294 31.81 -55.34 55.26
CA ALA A 294 31.89 -56.59 54.53
C ALA A 294 31.41 -56.43 53.07
N ASP A 295 30.35 -55.66 52.86
CA ASP A 295 29.80 -55.40 51.53
C ASP A 295 30.68 -54.42 50.72
N ALA A 296 31.27 -53.41 51.36
CA ALA A 296 32.27 -52.51 50.75
C ALA A 296 33.43 -53.27 50.06
N LYS A 297 33.92 -54.34 50.70
CA LYS A 297 34.98 -55.20 50.15
C LYS A 297 34.54 -55.94 48.88
N ARG A 298 33.25 -56.27 48.73
CA ARG A 298 32.72 -56.93 47.53
C ARG A 298 32.69 -56.00 46.33
N VAL A 299 32.38 -54.72 46.55
CA VAL A 299 32.42 -53.67 45.49
C VAL A 299 33.85 -53.50 44.95
N LEU A 300 34.85 -53.44 45.84
CA LEU A 300 36.27 -53.38 45.46
C LEU A 300 36.71 -54.58 44.61
N GLN A 301 36.18 -55.78 44.88
CA GLN A 301 36.47 -56.98 44.08
C GLN A 301 35.86 -56.91 42.66
N LYS A 302 34.70 -56.27 42.49
CA LYS A 302 34.08 -56.06 41.16
C LYS A 302 34.87 -55.05 40.32
N ALA A 303 35.39 -53.99 40.93
CA ALA A 303 36.20 -52.97 40.26
C ALA A 303 37.45 -53.53 39.57
N ASN A 304 38.05 -54.57 40.15
CA ASN A 304 39.22 -55.25 39.57
C ASN A 304 38.95 -55.97 38.25
N ARG A 305 37.68 -56.11 37.81
CA ARG A 305 37.33 -56.71 36.51
C ARG A 305 37.57 -55.76 35.32
N ARG A 306 37.60 -54.43 35.55
CA ARG A 306 37.90 -53.37 34.56
C ARG A 306 37.09 -53.40 33.26
N THR A 307 35.83 -53.83 33.32
CA THR A 307 34.90 -53.80 32.19
C THR A 307 33.85 -52.70 32.37
N VAL A 308 33.33 -52.16 31.27
CA VAL A 308 32.24 -51.15 31.27
C VAL A 308 31.00 -51.65 32.04
N SER A 309 30.67 -52.94 31.91
CA SER A 309 29.57 -53.56 32.65
C SER A 309 29.81 -53.61 34.17
N ALA A 310 31.04 -53.89 34.60
CA ALA A 310 31.40 -53.91 36.01
C ALA A 310 31.32 -52.52 36.64
N TYR A 311 31.72 -51.46 35.92
CA TYR A 311 31.58 -50.08 36.37
C TYR A 311 30.12 -49.66 36.57
N HIS A 312 29.21 -50.12 35.70
CA HIS A 312 27.77 -49.89 35.89
C HIS A 312 27.20 -50.63 37.11
N GLU A 313 27.59 -51.88 37.36
CA GLU A 313 27.15 -52.61 38.56
C GLU A 313 27.65 -51.96 39.86
N ILE A 314 28.88 -51.44 39.87
CA ILE A 314 29.46 -50.75 41.03
C ILE A 314 28.63 -49.54 41.42
N HIS A 315 28.11 -48.79 40.45
CA HIS A 315 27.26 -47.64 40.74
C HIS A 315 26.00 -48.03 41.53
N ALA A 316 25.34 -49.11 41.16
CA ALA A 316 24.14 -49.60 41.86
C ALA A 316 24.47 -50.10 43.27
N ASP A 317 25.56 -50.85 43.42
CA ASP A 317 25.96 -51.41 44.71
C ASP A 317 26.43 -50.33 45.70
N VAL A 318 27.20 -49.33 45.23
CA VAL A 318 27.63 -48.21 46.08
C VAL A 318 26.44 -47.36 46.51
N ALA A 319 25.47 -47.10 45.62
CA ALA A 319 24.27 -46.35 46.00
C ALA A 319 23.47 -47.03 47.14
N ALA A 320 23.37 -48.37 47.11
CA ALA A 320 22.72 -49.12 48.18
C ALA A 320 23.50 -49.06 49.51
N LEU A 321 24.84 -49.05 49.45
CA LEU A 321 25.69 -48.91 50.63
C LEU A 321 25.68 -47.49 51.19
N ASP A 322 25.71 -46.47 50.34
CA ASP A 322 25.59 -45.07 50.73
C ASP A 322 24.27 -44.82 51.47
N ALA A 323 23.16 -45.38 50.99
CA ALA A 323 21.86 -45.26 51.67
C ALA A 323 21.88 -45.85 53.09
N ARG A 324 22.50 -47.01 53.28
CA ARG A 324 22.62 -47.64 54.61
C ARG A 324 23.61 -46.91 55.51
N MET A 325 24.73 -46.42 54.97
CA MET A 325 25.68 -45.57 55.71
C MET A 325 25.04 -44.25 56.14
N ALA A 326 24.25 -43.62 55.27
CA ALA A 326 23.49 -42.43 55.59
C ALA A 326 22.48 -42.70 56.71
N ALA A 327 21.70 -43.77 56.63
CA ALA A 327 20.75 -44.14 57.68
C ALA A 327 21.44 -44.40 59.04
N LEU A 328 22.62 -45.02 59.05
CA LEU A 328 23.40 -45.20 60.27
C LEU A 328 23.93 -43.85 60.79
N GLY A 329 24.41 -42.97 59.90
CA GLY A 329 24.83 -41.61 60.26
C GLY A 329 23.70 -40.80 60.85
N GLU A 330 22.53 -40.78 60.21
CA GLU A 330 21.31 -40.12 60.70
C GLU A 330 20.90 -40.65 62.07
N TYR A 331 20.99 -41.96 62.30
CA TYR A 331 20.68 -42.54 63.58
C TYR A 331 21.67 -42.09 64.68
N LEU A 332 22.97 -42.04 64.38
CA LEU A 332 23.99 -41.55 65.33
C LEU A 332 23.83 -40.05 65.60
N ASP A 333 23.52 -39.26 64.58
CA ASP A 333 23.26 -37.83 64.72
C ASP A 333 21.97 -37.60 65.54
N ALA A 334 20.91 -38.37 65.29
CA ALA A 334 19.69 -38.32 66.10
C ALA A 334 19.92 -38.72 67.56
N LEU A 335 20.82 -39.67 67.83
CA LEU A 335 21.20 -40.01 69.20
C LEU A 335 21.97 -38.87 69.87
N ASP A 336 22.91 -38.25 69.15
CA ASP A 336 23.67 -37.10 69.64
C ASP A 336 22.77 -35.91 69.97
N ASP A 337 21.90 -35.56 69.03
CA ASP A 337 20.99 -34.43 69.13
C ASP A 337 20.05 -34.59 70.33
N VAL A 338 19.41 -35.76 70.47
CA VAL A 338 18.47 -36.01 71.57
C VAL A 338 19.21 -36.02 72.92
N MET A 339 20.47 -36.46 72.97
CA MET A 339 21.31 -36.38 74.16
C MET A 339 21.63 -34.94 74.57
N GLU A 340 22.02 -34.08 73.61
CA GLU A 340 22.32 -32.68 73.87
C GLU A 340 21.06 -31.89 74.23
N GLN A 341 19.98 -32.09 73.48
CA GLN A 341 18.68 -31.46 73.70
C GLN A 341 18.11 -31.79 75.07
N SER A 342 18.09 -33.07 75.46
CA SER A 342 17.57 -33.50 76.77
C SER A 342 18.34 -32.83 77.91
N ARG A 343 19.66 -32.67 77.77
CA ARG A 343 20.50 -32.02 78.78
C ARG A 343 20.27 -30.51 78.85
N ALA A 344 20.14 -29.85 77.70
CA ALA A 344 19.88 -28.42 77.64
C ALA A 344 18.48 -28.07 78.17
N ALA A 345 17.47 -28.87 77.82
CA ALA A 345 16.08 -28.67 78.20
C ALA A 345 15.93 -28.67 79.74
N ILE A 346 16.38 -29.73 80.41
CA ILE A 346 16.32 -29.82 81.88
C ILE A 346 17.04 -28.65 82.57
N GLN A 347 18.15 -28.17 82.04
CA GLN A 347 18.88 -27.03 82.63
C GLN A 347 18.14 -25.69 82.47
N GLY A 348 17.46 -25.46 81.33
CA GLY A 348 16.70 -24.23 81.08
C GLY A 348 15.36 -24.18 81.83
N ASP A 349 14.74 -25.34 82.02
CA ASP A 349 13.41 -25.51 82.60
C ASP A 349 13.32 -25.04 84.06
N VAL A 350 14.37 -25.33 84.86
CA VAL A 350 14.46 -24.90 86.26
C VAL A 350 14.47 -23.38 86.39
N GLN A 351 15.09 -22.68 85.43
CA GLN A 351 15.11 -21.22 85.40
C GLN A 351 13.76 -20.65 84.93
N ALA A 352 13.14 -21.26 83.92
CA ALA A 352 11.87 -20.80 83.36
C ALA A 352 10.72 -20.85 84.39
N LEU A 353 10.70 -21.89 85.23
CA LEU A 353 9.69 -22.04 86.28
C LEU A 353 9.78 -20.90 87.32
N ALA A 354 11.00 -20.54 87.73
CA ALA A 354 11.22 -19.47 88.72
C ALA A 354 10.80 -18.08 88.20
N GLU A 355 11.08 -17.80 86.93
CA GLU A 355 10.70 -16.55 86.26
C GLU A 355 9.17 -16.40 86.11
N ALA A 356 8.45 -17.48 85.77
CA ALA A 356 6.99 -17.44 85.61
C ALA A 356 6.27 -17.12 86.93
N GLN A 357 6.73 -17.68 88.06
CA GLN A 357 6.21 -17.37 89.39
C GLN A 357 6.42 -15.89 89.78
N HIS A 358 7.56 -15.32 89.37
CA HIS A 358 7.83 -13.90 89.58
C HIS A 358 6.90 -13.00 88.77
N ALA A 359 6.72 -13.29 87.48
CA ALA A 359 5.90 -12.49 86.57
C ALA A 359 4.42 -12.42 87.01
N LEU A 360 3.85 -13.53 87.48
CA LEU A 360 2.48 -13.55 88.01
C LEU A 360 2.32 -12.62 89.21
N THR A 361 3.35 -12.53 90.05
CA THR A 361 3.37 -11.67 91.24
C THR A 361 3.45 -10.18 90.86
N GLU A 362 4.15 -9.84 89.77
CA GLU A 362 4.22 -8.46 89.27
C GLU A 362 2.92 -7.99 88.60
N LEU A 363 2.26 -8.85 87.80
CA LEU A 363 0.98 -8.52 87.17
C LEU A 363 -0.08 -8.11 88.20
N ALA A 364 -0.17 -8.85 89.31
CA ALA A 364 -1.10 -8.57 90.39
C ALA A 364 -0.83 -7.21 91.08
N ARG A 365 0.39 -6.67 90.99
CA ARG A 365 0.74 -5.33 91.50
C ARG A 365 0.37 -4.21 90.53
N ASN A 366 0.56 -4.43 89.24
CA ASN A 366 0.37 -3.39 88.21
C ASN A 366 -1.12 -3.18 87.86
N GLU A 367 -1.92 -4.24 87.85
CA GLU A 367 -3.35 -4.17 87.50
C GLU A 367 -4.24 -4.64 88.66
N PRO A 368 -4.48 -3.79 89.68
CA PRO A 368 -5.21 -4.18 90.90
C PRO A 368 -6.70 -4.48 90.68
N CYS A 369 -7.24 -4.16 89.50
CA CYS A 369 -8.62 -4.46 89.12
C CYS A 369 -8.82 -5.85 88.48
N LEU A 370 -7.74 -6.60 88.25
CA LEU A 370 -7.71 -7.93 87.62
C LEU A 370 -7.47 -9.05 88.64
N VAL A 371 -8.14 -10.21 88.45
CA VAL A 371 -7.91 -11.44 89.22
C VAL A 371 -7.57 -12.58 88.25
N ALA A 372 -6.34 -13.09 88.28
CA ALA A 372 -5.77 -14.09 87.34
C ALA A 372 -5.74 -15.51 87.95
N GLU A 373 -6.91 -16.15 88.00
CA GLU A 373 -7.12 -17.43 88.68
C GLU A 373 -6.63 -18.65 87.89
N ARG A 374 -6.69 -18.60 86.54
CA ARG A 374 -6.35 -19.75 85.68
C ARG A 374 -4.84 -19.91 85.52
N THR A 375 -4.13 -18.79 85.42
CA THR A 375 -2.68 -18.76 85.24
C THR A 375 -1.89 -19.37 86.40
N ALA A 376 -2.40 -19.24 87.63
CA ALA A 376 -1.75 -19.79 88.82
C ALA A 376 -1.69 -21.33 88.83
N SER A 377 -2.73 -22.01 88.33
CA SER A 377 -2.81 -23.49 88.30
C SER A 377 -1.82 -24.11 87.32
N LEU A 378 -1.59 -23.48 86.17
CA LEU A 378 -0.71 -24.00 85.12
C LEU A 378 0.76 -24.07 85.55
N ILE A 379 1.20 -23.14 86.41
CA ILE A 379 2.58 -23.09 86.91
C ILE A 379 2.87 -24.25 87.88
N GLU A 380 1.86 -24.71 88.63
CA GLU A 380 1.99 -25.82 89.58
C GLU A 380 2.14 -27.17 88.85
N ASP A 381 1.32 -27.41 87.83
CA ASP A 381 1.36 -28.63 87.02
C ASP A 381 2.66 -28.79 86.21
N ALA A 382 3.32 -27.68 85.85
CA ALA A 382 4.61 -27.72 85.17
C ALA A 382 5.76 -28.21 86.07
N ALA A 383 5.76 -27.84 87.34
CA ALA A 383 6.81 -28.22 88.29
C ALA A 383 6.91 -29.75 88.48
N GLN A 384 5.78 -30.45 88.43
CA GLN A 384 5.71 -31.89 88.65
C GLN A 384 6.25 -32.71 87.45
N SER A 385 5.99 -32.25 86.23
CA SER A 385 6.44 -32.93 85.00
C SER A 385 7.97 -32.88 84.82
N PHE A 386 8.63 -31.79 85.23
CA PHE A 386 10.10 -31.69 85.16
C PHE A 386 10.83 -32.72 86.03
N ALA A 387 10.31 -33.02 87.22
CA ALA A 387 10.93 -34.01 88.11
C ALA A 387 10.96 -35.41 87.50
N GLN A 388 9.97 -35.76 86.65
CA GLN A 388 9.90 -37.06 85.98
C GLN A 388 10.83 -37.12 84.75
N ALA A 389 11.14 -35.97 84.13
CA ALA A 389 12.04 -35.88 82.99
C ALA A 389 13.50 -36.23 83.35
N GLU A 390 13.97 -35.85 84.55
CA GLU A 390 15.33 -36.13 85.02
C GLU A 390 15.59 -37.64 85.21
N GLU A 391 14.59 -38.40 85.68
CA GLU A 391 14.71 -39.84 85.91
C GLU A 391 14.88 -40.63 84.59
N GLN A 392 14.18 -40.22 83.53
CA GLN A 392 14.25 -40.89 82.22
C GLN A 392 15.58 -40.66 81.50
N GLN A 393 16.18 -39.47 81.67
CA GLN A 393 17.47 -39.13 81.07
C GLN A 393 18.61 -40.07 81.55
N ALA A 394 18.55 -40.53 82.80
CA ALA A 394 19.60 -41.35 83.40
C ALA A 394 19.76 -42.76 82.78
N LEU A 395 18.82 -43.22 81.94
CA LEU A 395 18.83 -44.55 81.33
C LEU A 395 19.87 -44.70 80.19
N GLY A 396 20.24 -43.62 79.52
CA GLY A 396 21.31 -43.63 78.50
C GLY A 396 20.96 -44.27 77.15
N THR A 397 19.66 -44.45 76.85
CA THR A 397 19.12 -44.97 75.59
C THR A 397 18.38 -43.87 74.83
N ILE A 398 18.25 -43.99 73.49
CA ILE A 398 17.54 -42.99 72.69
C ILE A 398 16.08 -42.78 73.14
N GLU A 399 15.40 -43.85 73.58
CA GLU A 399 14.03 -43.79 74.09
C GLU A 399 13.96 -43.06 75.45
N GLY A 400 14.94 -43.26 76.33
CA GLY A 400 15.02 -42.56 77.62
C GLY A 400 15.23 -41.05 77.46
N TYR A 401 16.12 -40.65 76.53
CA TYR A 401 16.32 -39.23 76.24
C TYR A 401 15.10 -38.57 75.58
N ARG A 402 14.38 -39.28 74.69
CA ARG A 402 13.13 -38.78 74.10
C ARG A 402 12.01 -38.62 75.13
N ALA A 403 11.83 -39.60 76.01
CA ALA A 403 10.82 -39.52 77.07
C ALA A 403 11.10 -38.35 78.05
N SER A 404 12.37 -38.12 78.35
CA SER A 404 12.81 -36.95 79.13
C SER A 404 12.44 -35.63 78.45
N LEU A 405 12.73 -35.50 77.14
CA LEU A 405 12.35 -34.32 76.36
C LEU A 405 10.84 -34.09 76.32
N THR A 406 10.03 -35.12 76.08
CA THR A 406 8.56 -34.94 76.03
C THR A 406 7.99 -34.42 77.34
N LEU A 407 8.51 -34.89 78.48
CA LEU A 407 8.05 -34.44 79.80
C LEU A 407 8.49 -33.00 80.11
N SER A 408 9.67 -32.62 79.64
CA SER A 408 10.19 -31.24 79.70
C SER A 408 9.36 -30.29 78.80
N GLU A 409 9.04 -30.71 77.58
CA GLU A 409 8.21 -29.95 76.64
C GLU A 409 6.80 -29.70 77.19
N GLU A 410 6.13 -30.73 77.73
CA GLU A 410 4.80 -30.58 78.33
C GLU A 410 4.79 -29.56 79.47
N ALA A 411 5.84 -29.58 80.30
CA ALA A 411 5.99 -28.65 81.41
C ALA A 411 6.29 -27.22 80.92
N MET A 412 7.15 -27.07 79.91
CA MET A 412 7.43 -25.78 79.28
C MET A 412 6.21 -25.21 78.54
N GLN A 413 5.39 -26.04 77.92
CA GLN A 413 4.14 -25.61 77.29
C GLN A 413 3.19 -25.01 78.34
N ARG A 414 3.01 -25.68 79.48
CA ARG A 414 2.18 -25.15 80.58
C ARG A 414 2.74 -23.83 81.12
N LEU A 415 4.06 -23.69 81.25
CA LEU A 415 4.69 -22.42 81.63
C LEU A 415 4.55 -21.33 80.57
N ALA A 416 4.64 -21.68 79.29
CA ALA A 416 4.44 -20.75 78.19
C ALA A 416 2.99 -20.25 78.15
N GLU A 417 2.00 -21.14 78.28
CA GLU A 417 0.58 -20.79 78.38
C GLU A 417 0.33 -19.85 79.58
N ALA A 418 0.99 -20.10 80.71
CA ALA A 418 0.93 -19.21 81.87
C ALA A 418 1.57 -17.84 81.58
N ARG A 419 2.77 -17.80 80.98
CA ARG A 419 3.48 -16.54 80.65
C ARG A 419 2.72 -15.72 79.60
N GLU A 420 2.17 -16.37 78.59
CA GLU A 420 1.37 -15.74 77.56
C GLU A 420 0.10 -15.16 78.15
N ALA A 421 -0.61 -15.91 79.01
CA ALA A 421 -1.75 -15.37 79.74
C ALA A 421 -1.35 -14.13 80.57
N ILE A 422 -0.23 -14.18 81.31
CA ILE A 422 0.27 -13.04 82.08
C ILE A 422 0.53 -11.82 81.20
N ALA A 423 1.13 -12.00 80.03
CA ALA A 423 1.45 -10.92 79.10
C ALA A 423 0.22 -10.37 78.36
N ALA A 424 -0.74 -11.22 78.01
CA ALA A 424 -1.91 -10.86 77.21
C ALA A 424 -3.02 -10.20 78.03
N LEU A 425 -3.12 -10.50 79.33
CA LEU A 425 -4.18 -9.97 80.18
C LEU A 425 -4.23 -8.43 80.26
N PRO A 426 -3.11 -7.69 80.37
CA PRO A 426 -3.10 -6.24 80.28
C PRO A 426 -3.67 -5.69 78.96
N GLU A 427 -3.29 -6.29 77.83
CA GLU A 427 -3.77 -5.85 76.50
C GLU A 427 -5.25 -6.17 76.32
N ARG A 428 -5.70 -7.37 76.70
CA ARG A 428 -7.13 -7.72 76.65
C ARG A 428 -7.98 -6.75 77.48
N LEU A 429 -7.45 -6.29 78.61
CA LEU A 429 -8.08 -5.26 79.43
C LEU A 429 -8.07 -3.88 78.76
N ALA A 430 -7.00 -3.52 78.03
CA ALA A 430 -6.93 -2.31 77.22
C ALA A 430 -7.93 -2.33 76.05
N THR A 431 -8.01 -3.44 75.30
CA THR A 431 -8.98 -3.64 74.21
C THR A 431 -10.41 -3.46 74.68
N LEU A 432 -10.74 -4.01 75.86
CA LEU A 432 -12.05 -3.83 76.48
C LEU A 432 -12.32 -2.35 76.84
N ARG A 433 -11.31 -1.61 77.32
CA ARG A 433 -11.42 -0.16 77.58
C ARG A 433 -11.63 0.65 76.29
N ASP A 434 -10.91 0.33 75.22
CA ASP A 434 -11.03 1.02 73.93
C ASP A 434 -12.38 0.77 73.26
N LEU A 435 -12.84 -0.49 73.23
CA LEU A 435 -14.15 -0.85 72.70
C LEU A 435 -15.28 -0.16 73.49
N ALA A 436 -15.13 -0.03 74.82
CA ALA A 436 -16.07 0.73 75.64
C ALA A 436 -16.07 2.25 75.31
N GLY A 437 -14.96 2.79 74.81
CA GLY A 437 -14.84 4.17 74.34
C GLY A 437 -15.54 4.41 72.99
N VAL A 438 -15.37 3.50 72.03
CA VAL A 438 -16.01 3.57 70.70
C VAL A 438 -17.53 3.38 70.81
N ALA A 439 -17.96 2.43 71.63
CA ALA A 439 -19.37 2.15 71.92
C ALA A 439 -19.95 3.10 72.98
N SER A 440 -19.53 4.37 72.96
CA SER A 440 -19.99 5.39 73.91
C SER A 440 -21.21 6.15 73.38
N ALA A 441 -22.01 6.68 74.32
CA ALA A 441 -23.19 7.48 74.00
C ALA A 441 -22.96 8.68 73.05
N PRO A 442 -21.86 9.46 73.12
CA PRO A 442 -21.66 10.59 72.21
C PRO A 442 -21.44 10.16 70.75
N VAL A 443 -20.69 9.07 70.50
CA VAL A 443 -20.40 8.57 69.13
C VAL A 443 -21.69 8.16 68.41
N LEU A 444 -22.58 7.44 69.10
CA LEU A 444 -23.89 7.06 68.56
C LEU A 444 -24.75 8.27 68.16
N SER A 445 -24.64 9.39 68.87
CA SER A 445 -25.42 10.60 68.58
C SER A 445 -24.93 11.35 67.33
N GLU A 446 -23.63 11.32 67.05
CA GLU A 446 -23.01 11.98 65.89
C GLU A 446 -23.41 11.29 64.58
N TRP A 447 -23.31 9.96 64.53
CA TRP A 447 -23.67 9.17 63.35
C TRP A 447 -25.16 9.31 62.99
N ARG A 448 -26.05 9.38 63.98
CA ARG A 448 -27.48 9.66 63.75
C ARG A 448 -27.71 11.03 63.09
N ALA A 449 -26.96 12.04 63.49
CA ALA A 449 -27.08 13.39 62.93
C ALA A 449 -26.58 13.46 61.46
N ARG A 450 -25.50 12.75 61.13
CA ARG A 450 -25.00 12.64 59.74
C ARG A 450 -25.99 11.91 58.83
N ALA A 451 -26.50 10.75 59.26
CA ALA A 451 -27.48 9.98 58.50
C ALA A 451 -28.72 10.80 58.11
N ALA A 452 -29.24 11.62 59.05
CA ALA A 452 -30.39 12.48 58.81
C ALA A 452 -30.13 13.57 57.76
N ARG A 453 -28.94 14.19 57.78
CA ARG A 453 -28.57 15.28 56.87
C ARG A 453 -28.44 14.83 55.42
N VAL A 454 -27.73 13.73 55.20
CA VAL A 454 -27.45 13.20 53.85
C VAL A 454 -28.74 12.77 53.14
N ARG A 455 -29.67 12.20 53.92
CA ARG A 455 -31.01 11.87 53.43
C ARG A 455 -31.77 13.10 52.93
N GLU A 456 -31.71 14.22 53.64
CA GLU A 456 -32.40 15.45 53.25
C GLU A 456 -31.80 16.06 51.97
N GLN A 457 -30.48 16.03 51.82
CA GLN A 457 -29.79 16.58 50.65
C GLN A 457 -30.05 15.76 49.38
N LEU A 458 -30.02 14.43 49.47
CA LEU A 458 -30.33 13.55 48.32
C LEU A 458 -31.78 13.66 47.85
N GLN A 459 -32.72 14.00 48.74
CA GLN A 459 -34.13 14.21 48.36
C GLN A 459 -34.36 15.40 47.44
N ALA A 460 -33.43 16.36 47.38
CA ALA A 460 -33.47 17.44 46.39
C ALA A 460 -33.32 16.95 44.94
N TYR A 461 -32.73 15.75 44.75
CA TYR A 461 -32.52 15.09 43.47
C TYR A 461 -33.54 13.97 43.26
N ALA A 462 -34.82 14.33 43.17
CA ALA A 462 -35.95 13.39 43.17
C ALA A 462 -35.89 12.27 42.10
N ARG A 463 -35.19 12.49 40.98
CA ARG A 463 -34.98 11.47 39.94
C ARG A 463 -33.91 10.43 40.30
N HIS A 464 -32.97 10.77 41.17
CA HIS A 464 -31.88 9.92 41.63
C HIS A 464 -32.18 9.26 42.99
N TRP A 465 -33.09 9.83 43.76
CA TRP A 465 -33.56 9.24 45.02
C TRP A 465 -34.44 7.99 44.78
N ASN A 466 -33.84 6.80 44.97
CA ASN A 466 -34.50 5.52 44.74
C ASN A 466 -34.88 4.79 46.06
N THR A 467 -35.58 3.67 45.94
CA THR A 467 -36.02 2.86 47.10
C THR A 467 -34.87 2.21 47.86
N GLU A 468 -33.73 1.96 47.20
CA GLU A 468 -32.55 1.34 47.81
C GLU A 468 -31.80 2.33 48.72
N MET A 469 -31.59 3.56 48.27
CA MET A 469 -31.01 4.63 49.10
C MET A 469 -31.89 4.96 50.31
N ALA A 470 -33.21 4.95 50.12
CA ALA A 470 -34.16 5.10 51.21
C ALA A 470 -34.09 3.93 52.21
N GLY A 471 -33.90 2.70 51.73
CA GLY A 471 -33.68 1.51 52.54
C GLY A 471 -32.38 1.58 53.34
N SER A 472 -31.27 1.90 52.69
CA SER A 472 -29.94 2.01 53.32
C SER A 472 -29.89 3.08 54.42
N ALA A 473 -30.55 4.24 54.20
CA ALA A 473 -30.69 5.26 55.23
C ALA A 473 -31.53 4.78 56.44
N GLY A 474 -32.52 3.93 56.22
CA GLY A 474 -33.34 3.32 57.28
C GLY A 474 -32.60 2.23 58.06
N GLU A 475 -31.84 1.39 57.36
CA GLU A 475 -31.01 0.32 57.95
C GLU A 475 -29.89 0.88 58.83
N ALA A 476 -29.21 1.95 58.40
CA ALA A 476 -28.21 2.63 59.20
C ALA A 476 -28.76 3.10 60.56
N LEU A 477 -29.98 3.64 60.58
CA LEU A 477 -30.62 4.07 61.84
C LEU A 477 -30.99 2.89 62.74
N ALA A 478 -31.48 1.78 62.17
CA ALA A 478 -31.85 0.58 62.93
C ALA A 478 -30.63 -0.14 63.55
N LEU A 479 -29.49 -0.14 62.84
CA LEU A 479 -28.23 -0.70 63.34
C LEU A 479 -27.69 0.10 64.54
N LEU A 480 -27.79 1.43 64.49
CA LEU A 480 -27.41 2.29 65.62
C LEU A 480 -28.30 2.05 66.86
N ASP A 481 -29.59 1.74 66.69
CA ASP A 481 -30.49 1.37 67.78
C ASP A 481 -30.17 -0.02 68.38
N THR A 482 -29.70 -0.94 67.54
CA THR A 482 -29.28 -2.29 67.97
C THR A 482 -28.01 -2.23 68.81
N ALA A 483 -27.01 -1.44 68.39
CA ALA A 483 -25.78 -1.23 69.14
C ALA A 483 -26.06 -0.68 70.55
N GLU A 484 -26.98 0.27 70.68
CA GLU A 484 -27.37 0.87 71.96
C GLU A 484 -27.99 -0.16 72.92
N THR A 485 -28.72 -1.14 72.39
CA THR A 485 -29.35 -2.22 73.17
C THR A 485 -28.31 -3.22 73.68
N LEU A 486 -27.33 -3.60 72.85
CA LEU A 486 -26.24 -4.51 73.23
C LEU A 486 -25.37 -3.94 74.35
N ILE A 487 -25.05 -2.64 74.30
CA ILE A 487 -24.21 -1.99 75.33
C ILE A 487 -24.91 -1.97 76.71
N ARG A 488 -26.25 -2.00 76.74
CA ARG A 488 -27.03 -1.99 78.00
C ARG A 488 -27.07 -3.35 78.71
N SER A 489 -26.74 -4.45 78.04
CA SER A 489 -26.80 -5.81 78.63
C SER A 489 -25.58 -6.17 79.49
N LEU A 490 -24.47 -5.43 79.39
CA LEU A 490 -23.23 -5.67 80.12
C LEU A 490 -23.31 -5.25 81.60
N ALA A 491 -22.62 -6.01 82.47
CA ALA A 491 -22.49 -5.69 83.89
C ALA A 491 -21.82 -4.31 84.10
N PRO A 492 -22.21 -3.53 85.11
CA PRO A 492 -21.71 -2.15 85.30
C PRO A 492 -20.18 -2.05 85.41
N GLY A 493 -19.53 -3.08 85.97
CA GLY A 493 -18.08 -3.17 86.12
C GLY A 493 -17.33 -3.43 84.81
N ALA A 494 -17.93 -4.19 83.88
CA ALA A 494 -17.40 -4.45 82.54
C ALA A 494 -17.70 -3.29 81.58
N ARG A 495 -18.90 -2.69 81.67
CA ARG A 495 -19.30 -1.49 80.91
C ARG A 495 -18.38 -0.28 81.17
N GLN A 496 -17.78 -0.21 82.36
CA GLN A 496 -16.87 0.87 82.77
C GLN A 496 -15.41 0.40 82.96
N ALA A 497 -15.11 -0.88 82.71
CA ALA A 497 -13.79 -1.51 82.87
C ALA A 497 -13.10 -1.27 84.25
N ARG A 498 -13.82 -1.44 85.37
CA ARG A 498 -13.34 -1.09 86.74
C ARG A 498 -12.95 -2.25 87.67
N ARG A 499 -13.62 -3.40 87.58
CA ARG A 499 -13.28 -4.66 88.28
C ARG A 499 -13.71 -5.81 87.38
N VAL A 500 -12.74 -6.58 86.88
CA VAL A 500 -13.00 -7.61 85.86
C VAL A 500 -12.23 -8.88 86.22
N ARG A 501 -12.90 -10.03 86.22
CA ARG A 501 -12.26 -11.34 86.40
C ARG A 501 -11.68 -11.83 85.07
N GLU A 502 -10.59 -12.59 85.08
CA GLU A 502 -10.02 -13.20 83.86
C GLU A 502 -11.09 -13.96 83.04
N SER A 503 -12.01 -14.63 83.72
CA SER A 503 -13.13 -15.38 83.13
C SER A 503 -14.26 -14.51 82.53
N GLU A 504 -14.32 -13.21 82.82
CA GLU A 504 -15.37 -12.29 82.35
C GLU A 504 -14.93 -11.40 81.17
N ILE A 505 -13.62 -11.31 80.91
CA ILE A 505 -13.04 -10.40 79.88
C ILE A 505 -13.51 -10.78 78.48
N GLU A 506 -13.54 -12.07 78.15
CA GLU A 506 -13.84 -12.55 76.80
C GLU A 506 -15.30 -12.23 76.42
N HIS A 507 -16.25 -12.57 77.28
CA HIS A 507 -17.68 -12.31 77.04
C HIS A 507 -18.00 -10.80 76.95
N ALA A 508 -17.35 -9.98 77.78
CA ALA A 508 -17.53 -8.53 77.73
C ALA A 508 -16.95 -7.90 76.46
N THR A 509 -15.81 -8.43 75.98
CA THR A 509 -15.18 -8.00 74.72
C THR A 509 -16.05 -8.36 73.52
N GLU A 510 -16.66 -9.55 73.52
CA GLU A 510 -17.55 -10.02 72.45
C GLU A 510 -18.77 -9.10 72.26
N ILE A 511 -19.48 -8.75 73.32
CA ILE A 511 -20.67 -7.88 73.24
C ILE A 511 -20.30 -6.47 72.78
N LEU A 512 -19.19 -5.90 73.26
CA LEU A 512 -18.73 -4.58 72.82
C LEU A 512 -18.25 -4.59 71.36
N THR A 513 -17.70 -5.71 70.89
CA THR A 513 -17.32 -5.90 69.49
C THR A 513 -18.54 -5.90 68.59
N GLN A 514 -19.59 -6.66 68.94
CA GLN A 514 -20.86 -6.67 68.20
C GLN A 514 -21.51 -5.28 68.15
N ALA A 515 -21.45 -4.52 69.24
CA ALA A 515 -21.94 -3.15 69.27
C ALA A 515 -21.11 -2.21 68.37
N ARG A 516 -19.77 -2.34 68.36
CA ARG A 516 -18.89 -1.60 67.46
C ARG A 516 -19.19 -1.93 65.99
N ASP A 517 -19.35 -3.20 65.65
CA ASP A 517 -19.57 -3.63 64.27
C ASP A 517 -20.90 -3.08 63.72
N ALA A 518 -21.95 -3.07 64.55
CA ALA A 518 -23.22 -2.43 64.19
C ALA A 518 -23.08 -0.91 63.94
N ILE A 519 -22.24 -0.21 64.73
CA ILE A 519 -21.94 1.22 64.51
C ILE A 519 -21.14 1.41 63.22
N PHE A 520 -20.18 0.54 62.95
CA PHE A 520 -19.33 0.62 61.76
C PHE A 520 -20.14 0.41 60.47
N VAL A 521 -20.96 -0.63 60.39
CA VAL A 521 -21.82 -0.90 59.22
C VAL A 521 -22.83 0.23 59.00
N ALA A 522 -23.37 0.80 60.08
CA ALA A 522 -24.20 2.01 59.96
C ALA A 522 -23.41 3.20 59.37
N GLY A 523 -22.14 3.36 59.74
CA GLY A 523 -21.23 4.34 59.16
C GLY A 523 -21.00 4.15 57.67
N GLU A 524 -20.74 2.92 57.22
CA GLU A 524 -20.53 2.59 55.80
C GLU A 524 -21.75 2.97 54.94
N HIS A 525 -22.95 2.67 55.42
CA HIS A 525 -24.19 3.07 54.74
C HIS A 525 -24.33 4.59 54.63
N VAL A 526 -23.98 5.34 55.67
CA VAL A 526 -24.03 6.81 55.66
C VAL A 526 -22.99 7.38 54.70
N GLU A 527 -21.76 6.86 54.70
CA GLU A 527 -20.69 7.31 53.81
C GLU A 527 -20.96 6.99 52.33
N ALA A 528 -21.56 5.83 52.04
CA ALA A 528 -21.99 5.48 50.70
C ALA A 528 -23.04 6.47 50.16
N LEU A 529 -23.99 6.89 51.00
CA LEU A 529 -24.97 7.91 50.64
C LEU A 529 -24.32 9.29 50.43
N GLU A 530 -23.30 9.65 51.23
CA GLU A 530 -22.52 10.88 51.04
C GLU A 530 -21.75 10.87 49.71
N ALA A 531 -21.14 9.74 49.36
CA ALA A 531 -20.41 9.57 48.11
C ALA A 531 -21.33 9.69 46.88
N GLU A 532 -22.53 9.11 46.95
CA GLU A 532 -23.51 9.19 45.87
C GLU A 532 -24.03 10.63 45.67
N LEU A 533 -24.25 11.37 46.76
CA LEU A 533 -24.58 12.80 46.69
C LEU A 533 -23.49 13.59 45.96
N ALA A 534 -22.21 13.36 46.32
CA ALA A 534 -21.08 14.01 45.66
C ALA A 534 -20.98 13.65 44.16
N ARG A 535 -21.29 12.40 43.78
CA ARG A 535 -21.33 11.95 42.38
C ARG A 535 -22.37 12.73 41.58
N ILE A 536 -23.58 12.85 42.10
CA ILE A 536 -24.69 13.56 41.43
C ILE A 536 -24.36 15.04 41.26
N GLU A 537 -23.76 15.67 42.28
CA GLU A 537 -23.31 17.07 42.21
C GLU A 537 -22.22 17.27 41.14
N ALA A 538 -21.27 16.34 41.01
CA ALA A 538 -20.24 16.38 39.98
C ALA A 538 -20.84 16.26 38.56
N LEU A 539 -21.80 15.35 38.35
CA LEU A 539 -22.49 15.22 37.06
C LEU A 539 -23.26 16.49 36.69
N ARG A 540 -23.87 17.16 37.67
CA ARG A 540 -24.52 18.45 37.45
C ARG A 540 -23.54 19.53 37.01
N ALA A 541 -22.37 19.61 37.63
CA ALA A 541 -21.33 20.55 37.24
C ALA A 541 -20.87 20.32 35.79
N GLN A 542 -20.61 19.06 35.43
CA GLN A 542 -20.21 18.67 34.06
C GLN A 542 -21.28 19.01 33.02
N LEU A 543 -22.55 18.81 33.35
CA LEU A 543 -23.65 19.16 32.46
C LEU A 543 -23.68 20.68 32.18
N LEU A 544 -23.56 21.49 33.23
CA LEU A 544 -23.61 22.95 33.10
C LEU A 544 -22.43 23.48 32.27
N GLU A 545 -21.22 23.00 32.52
CA GLU A 545 -20.03 23.35 31.73
C GLU A 545 -20.20 22.96 30.26
N GLY A 546 -20.68 21.74 29.98
CA GLY A 546 -20.92 21.27 28.62
C GLY A 546 -22.01 22.06 27.89
N LEU A 547 -23.04 22.54 28.59
CA LEU A 547 -24.07 23.40 28.00
C LEU A 547 -23.56 24.81 27.71
N GLU A 548 -22.74 25.36 28.59
CA GLU A 548 -22.09 26.66 28.40
C GLU A 548 -21.16 26.63 27.17
N GLU A 549 -20.32 25.59 27.04
CA GLU A 549 -19.47 25.39 25.85
C GLU A 549 -20.30 25.33 24.55
N LEU A 550 -21.39 24.57 24.56
CA LEU A 550 -22.27 24.46 23.39
C LEU A 550 -22.91 25.81 23.05
N GLN A 551 -23.41 26.55 24.04
CA GLN A 551 -24.10 27.82 23.85
C GLN A 551 -23.18 28.97 23.45
N GLU A 552 -22.00 29.07 24.05
CA GLU A 552 -21.11 30.22 23.87
C GLU A 552 -20.09 30.02 22.75
N VAL A 553 -19.70 28.78 22.47
CA VAL A 553 -18.62 28.48 21.51
C VAL A 553 -19.15 27.79 20.26
N ALA A 554 -19.71 26.59 20.41
CA ALA A 554 -19.99 25.71 19.27
C ALA A 554 -21.14 26.23 18.37
N PHE A 555 -22.27 26.62 18.97
CA PHE A 555 -23.41 27.12 18.22
C PHE A 555 -23.18 28.48 17.55
N PRO A 556 -22.57 29.49 18.21
CA PRO A 556 -22.28 30.77 17.57
C PRO A 556 -21.35 30.62 16.36
N ALA A 557 -20.34 29.75 16.43
CA ALA A 557 -19.46 29.45 15.31
C ALA A 557 -20.24 28.84 14.12
N LEU A 558 -21.09 27.84 14.38
CA LEU A 558 -21.96 27.25 13.37
C LEU A 558 -22.97 28.25 12.78
N GLN A 559 -23.53 29.16 13.58
CA GLN A 559 -24.45 30.20 13.09
C GLN A 559 -23.77 31.20 12.15
N GLN A 560 -22.50 31.54 12.40
CA GLN A 560 -21.73 32.36 11.47
C GLN A 560 -21.49 31.62 10.15
N ALA A 561 -21.13 30.33 10.21
CA ALA A 561 -21.00 29.48 9.02
C ALA A 561 -22.34 29.29 8.29
N GLY A 562 -23.45 29.29 9.03
CA GLY A 562 -24.84 29.14 8.54
C GLY A 562 -25.28 30.17 7.51
N ARG A 563 -24.60 31.33 7.42
CA ARG A 563 -24.86 32.34 6.38
C ARG A 563 -24.51 31.85 4.98
N HIS A 564 -23.60 30.90 4.88
CA HIS A 564 -23.11 30.30 3.64
C HIS A 564 -23.49 28.83 3.50
N MET A 565 -24.37 28.32 4.38
CA MET A 565 -24.87 26.96 4.30
C MET A 565 -26.00 26.87 3.27
N LEU A 566 -26.16 25.67 2.71
CA LEU A 566 -27.34 25.35 1.91
C LEU A 566 -28.63 25.48 2.75
N PRO A 567 -29.78 25.82 2.15
CA PRO A 567 -31.04 26.03 2.87
C PRO A 567 -31.45 24.85 3.77
N GLU A 568 -31.19 23.62 3.32
CA GLU A 568 -31.53 22.39 4.02
C GLU A 568 -30.68 22.21 5.30
N LEU A 569 -29.39 22.53 5.23
CA LEU A 569 -28.48 22.49 6.38
C LEU A 569 -28.83 23.59 7.39
N ARG A 570 -29.23 24.77 6.90
CA ARG A 570 -29.66 25.89 7.75
C ARG A 570 -30.95 25.55 8.51
N GLN A 571 -31.88 24.82 7.91
CA GLN A 571 -33.08 24.36 8.60
C GLN A 571 -32.73 23.38 9.74
N ARG A 572 -31.80 22.45 9.51
CA ARG A 572 -31.31 21.51 10.54
C ARG A 572 -30.62 22.24 11.70
N LEU A 573 -29.77 23.23 11.40
CA LEU A 573 -29.12 24.06 12.42
C LEU A 573 -30.14 24.78 13.31
N ASN A 574 -31.23 25.30 12.72
CA ASN A 574 -32.28 25.97 13.50
C ASN A 574 -33.04 24.99 14.40
N SER A 575 -33.40 23.79 13.91
CA SER A 575 -34.06 22.78 14.73
C SER A 575 -33.18 22.30 15.90
N LEU A 576 -31.87 22.18 15.67
CA LEU A 576 -30.89 21.82 16.70
C LEU A 576 -30.80 22.92 17.78
N ALA A 577 -30.84 24.20 17.36
CA ALA A 577 -30.81 25.33 18.29
C ALA A 577 -32.07 25.40 19.17
N ASP A 578 -33.24 25.08 18.60
CA ASP A 578 -34.49 25.05 19.36
C ASP A 578 -34.52 23.89 20.37
N ALA A 579 -34.03 22.71 19.97
CA ALA A 579 -33.90 21.56 20.87
C ALA A 579 -32.91 21.84 22.02
N LEU A 580 -31.79 22.53 21.78
CA LEU A 580 -30.85 22.91 22.83
C LEU A 580 -31.51 23.85 23.85
N LYS A 581 -32.28 24.84 23.40
CA LYS A 581 -32.99 25.78 24.29
C LYS A 581 -33.98 25.08 25.21
N GLU A 582 -34.75 24.14 24.67
CA GLU A 582 -35.70 23.35 25.46
C GLU A 582 -34.99 22.59 26.58
N GLN A 583 -33.88 21.93 26.27
CA GLN A 583 -33.16 21.12 27.24
C GLN A 583 -32.37 21.95 28.27
N VAL A 584 -31.86 23.13 27.89
CA VAL A 584 -31.26 24.09 28.84
C VAL A 584 -32.30 24.58 29.86
N SER A 585 -33.55 24.76 29.43
CA SER A 585 -34.62 25.13 30.37
C SER A 585 -34.94 24.04 31.39
N LEU A 586 -34.80 22.76 31.00
CA LEU A 586 -34.95 21.62 31.90
C LEU A 586 -33.77 21.47 32.87
N ALA A 587 -32.55 21.83 32.45
CA ALA A 587 -31.35 21.79 33.28
C ALA A 587 -31.34 22.85 34.41
N ALA A 588 -32.26 23.83 34.38
CA ALA A 588 -32.40 24.82 35.43
C ALA A 588 -33.02 24.26 36.74
N ASP A 589 -33.77 23.16 36.67
CA ASP A 589 -34.38 22.49 37.84
C ASP A 589 -33.73 21.11 38.10
N PRO A 590 -32.93 20.97 39.18
CA PRO A 590 -32.24 19.71 39.52
C PRO A 590 -33.18 18.53 39.80
N ALA A 591 -34.45 18.79 40.15
CA ALA A 591 -35.39 17.72 40.50
C ALA A 591 -36.00 17.04 39.26
N GLN A 592 -36.00 17.72 38.11
CA GLN A 592 -36.70 17.25 36.91
C GLN A 592 -35.80 16.43 35.98
N LEU A 593 -34.49 16.65 36.03
CA LEU A 593 -33.53 16.08 35.09
C LEU A 593 -32.79 14.86 35.66
N ASP A 594 -32.74 13.81 34.85
CA ASP A 594 -31.81 12.71 35.05
C ASP A 594 -30.42 13.14 34.55
N HIS A 595 -29.54 13.44 35.51
CA HIS A 595 -28.21 13.97 35.23
C HIS A 595 -27.28 12.92 34.59
N ASP A 596 -27.49 11.63 34.88
CA ASP A 596 -26.73 10.54 34.27
C ASP A 596 -27.04 10.46 32.76
N ARG A 597 -28.32 10.51 32.39
CA ARG A 597 -28.74 10.52 30.98
C ARG A 597 -28.33 11.81 30.26
N ALA A 598 -28.39 12.94 30.96
CA ALA A 598 -28.05 14.25 30.40
C ALA A 598 -26.57 14.33 29.98
N VAL A 599 -25.66 13.92 30.87
CA VAL A 599 -24.22 13.96 30.62
C VAL A 599 -23.79 12.86 29.65
N ASN A 600 -24.28 11.63 29.82
CA ASN A 600 -23.74 10.48 29.07
C ASN A 600 -24.36 10.26 27.70
N ALA A 601 -25.59 10.74 27.45
CA ALA A 601 -26.29 10.49 26.17
C ALA A 601 -26.69 11.77 25.44
N TRP A 602 -27.25 12.74 26.16
CA TRP A 602 -27.77 13.96 25.53
C TRP A 602 -26.65 14.88 25.05
N LEU A 603 -25.74 15.31 25.95
CA LEU A 603 -24.62 16.21 25.59
C LEU A 603 -23.76 15.67 24.42
N PRO A 604 -23.30 14.40 24.43
CA PRO A 604 -22.55 13.82 23.32
C PRO A 604 -23.34 13.82 22.00
N SER A 605 -24.65 13.56 22.05
CA SER A 605 -25.48 13.58 20.84
C SER A 605 -25.55 14.97 20.20
N PHE A 606 -25.61 16.05 21.01
CA PHE A 606 -25.57 17.41 20.48
C PHE A 606 -24.21 17.75 19.87
N ARG A 607 -23.11 17.35 20.51
CA ARG A 607 -21.75 17.52 19.94
C ARG A 607 -21.61 16.77 18.61
N GLN A 608 -22.07 15.53 18.54
CA GLN A 608 -22.03 14.73 17.31
C GLN A 608 -22.83 15.39 16.18
N GLN A 609 -24.06 15.83 16.44
CA GLN A 609 -24.90 16.47 15.42
C GLN A 609 -24.30 17.80 14.91
N ILE A 610 -23.59 18.53 15.78
CA ILE A 610 -22.81 19.73 15.42
C ILE A 610 -21.65 19.39 14.47
N GLU A 611 -20.88 18.36 14.82
CA GLU A 611 -19.76 17.89 13.99
C GLU A 611 -20.23 17.38 12.62
N GLU A 612 -21.34 16.64 12.58
CA GLU A 612 -21.95 16.15 11.34
C GLU A 612 -22.39 17.30 10.42
N LEU A 613 -23.01 18.34 10.99
CA LEU A 613 -23.42 19.54 10.23
C LEU A 613 -22.22 20.30 9.68
N ASP A 614 -21.14 20.46 10.46
CA ASP A 614 -19.92 21.12 10.00
C ASP A 614 -19.24 20.31 8.87
N ALA A 615 -19.18 18.98 9.01
CA ALA A 615 -18.66 18.09 7.98
C ALA A 615 -19.50 18.09 6.69
N GLU A 616 -20.84 18.13 6.78
CA GLU A 616 -21.74 18.29 5.63
C GLU A 616 -21.53 19.64 4.92
N GLN A 617 -21.29 20.71 5.68
CA GLN A 617 -21.00 22.03 5.12
C GLN A 617 -19.63 22.07 4.41
N ALA A 618 -18.59 21.49 5.02
CA ALA A 618 -17.27 21.37 4.41
C ALA A 618 -17.32 20.56 3.10
N ARG A 619 -18.07 19.45 3.09
CA ARG A 619 -18.31 18.65 1.86
C ARG A 619 -19.02 19.45 0.78
N SER A 620 -20.03 20.24 1.14
CA SER A 620 -20.75 21.10 0.19
C SER A 620 -19.83 22.14 -0.43
N ARG A 621 -18.98 22.81 0.37
CA ARG A 621 -17.95 23.74 -0.14
C ARG A 621 -17.00 23.08 -1.12
N ALA A 622 -16.43 21.94 -0.75
CA ALA A 622 -15.50 21.20 -1.60
C ALA A 622 -16.14 20.77 -2.94
N HIS A 623 -17.40 20.32 -2.89
CA HIS A 623 -18.15 19.92 -4.08
C HIS A 623 -18.32 21.08 -5.08
N TYR A 624 -18.84 22.23 -4.62
CA TYR A 624 -19.06 23.40 -5.50
C TYR A 624 -17.75 24.04 -5.98
N ALA A 625 -16.69 24.04 -5.15
CA ALA A 625 -15.35 24.48 -5.58
C ALA A 625 -14.76 23.54 -6.65
N GLY A 626 -15.05 22.24 -6.58
CA GLY A 626 -14.73 21.26 -7.62
C GLY A 626 -15.44 21.58 -8.95
N LEU A 627 -16.76 21.74 -8.91
CA LEU A 627 -17.57 22.09 -10.07
C LEU A 627 -17.14 23.41 -10.71
N LEU A 628 -16.78 24.41 -9.90
CA LEU A 628 -16.28 25.69 -10.40
C LEU A 628 -14.98 25.53 -11.22
N ARG A 629 -14.00 24.78 -10.70
CA ARG A 629 -12.74 24.52 -11.42
C ARG A 629 -12.96 23.78 -12.73
N GLU A 630 -13.88 22.82 -12.76
CA GLU A 630 -14.22 22.10 -13.99
C GLU A 630 -14.88 23.03 -15.02
N THR A 631 -15.82 23.87 -14.57
CA THR A 631 -16.52 24.83 -15.42
C THR A 631 -15.56 25.87 -16.00
N ILE A 632 -14.66 26.43 -15.20
CA ILE A 632 -13.60 27.34 -15.68
C ILE A 632 -12.76 26.67 -16.78
N ARG A 633 -12.28 25.44 -16.56
CA ARG A 633 -11.49 24.71 -17.57
C ARG A 633 -12.26 24.49 -18.88
N ARG A 634 -13.57 24.22 -18.80
CA ARG A 634 -14.42 24.01 -19.98
C ARG A 634 -14.57 25.30 -20.78
N ILE A 635 -14.87 26.42 -20.11
CA ILE A 635 -14.98 27.74 -20.72
C ILE A 635 -13.63 28.17 -21.33
N ASP A 636 -12.51 27.99 -20.63
CA ASP A 636 -11.17 28.34 -21.12
C ASP A 636 -10.80 27.58 -22.40
N LYS A 637 -11.17 26.29 -22.46
CA LYS A 637 -10.96 25.45 -23.65
C LYS A 637 -11.76 25.97 -24.84
N GLN A 638 -13.01 26.40 -24.62
CA GLN A 638 -13.84 26.99 -25.66
C GLN A 638 -13.29 28.37 -26.08
N TRP A 639 -12.89 29.20 -25.14
CA TRP A 639 -12.27 30.49 -25.41
C TRP A 639 -10.97 30.37 -26.21
N THR A 640 -10.13 29.39 -25.87
CA THR A 640 -8.90 29.09 -26.64
C THR A 640 -9.20 28.67 -28.08
N ARG A 641 -10.30 27.92 -28.30
CA ARG A 641 -10.74 27.56 -29.66
C ARG A 641 -11.21 28.79 -30.42
N LEU A 642 -11.97 29.67 -29.79
CA LEU A 642 -12.40 30.94 -30.39
C LEU A 642 -11.17 31.82 -30.75
N ALA A 643 -10.20 31.96 -29.84
CA ALA A 643 -8.99 32.75 -30.07
C ALA A 643 -8.15 32.24 -31.25
N ARG A 644 -8.06 30.92 -31.47
CA ARG A 644 -7.34 30.32 -32.61
C ARG A 644 -7.99 30.59 -33.97
N LEU A 645 -9.25 31.04 -33.99
CA LEU A 645 -9.97 31.39 -35.21
C LEU A 645 -9.78 32.86 -35.58
N ASP A 646 -8.87 33.59 -34.94
CA ASP A 646 -8.60 35.02 -35.16
C ASP A 646 -9.90 35.84 -35.21
N PRO A 647 -10.66 35.88 -34.09
CA PRO A 647 -12.04 36.38 -34.07
C PRO A 647 -12.14 37.91 -34.23
N TYR A 648 -11.00 38.60 -34.29
CA TYR A 648 -10.89 40.05 -34.51
C TYR A 648 -10.53 40.42 -35.95
N ASP A 649 -10.25 39.43 -36.81
CA ASP A 649 -9.93 39.67 -38.22
C ASP A 649 -11.22 39.84 -39.03
N PRO A 650 -11.45 41.00 -39.69
CA PRO A 650 -12.67 41.26 -40.43
C PRO A 650 -12.79 40.34 -41.66
N PRO A 651 -14.01 39.90 -42.02
CA PRO A 651 -15.30 40.28 -41.42
C PRO A 651 -15.55 39.59 -40.07
N LEU A 652 -16.20 40.30 -39.13
CA LEU A 652 -16.40 39.85 -37.74
C LEU A 652 -17.65 38.94 -37.59
N PRO A 653 -17.73 38.10 -36.54
CA PRO A 653 -19.00 37.46 -36.17
C PRO A 653 -20.07 38.49 -35.76
N ALA A 654 -21.33 38.06 -35.70
CA ALA A 654 -22.42 38.92 -35.24
C ALA A 654 -22.39 39.12 -33.70
N GLU A 655 -21.86 38.14 -32.97
CA GLU A 655 -21.59 38.26 -31.53
C GLU A 655 -20.38 39.20 -31.29
N ASP A 656 -20.53 40.15 -30.36
CA ASP A 656 -19.46 41.06 -29.98
C ASP A 656 -18.44 40.34 -29.09
N VAL A 657 -17.32 39.96 -29.71
CA VAL A 657 -16.23 39.22 -29.06
C VAL A 657 -15.55 40.02 -27.95
N VAL A 658 -15.51 41.36 -28.06
CA VAL A 658 -14.91 42.24 -27.04
C VAL A 658 -15.79 42.26 -25.79
N ARG A 659 -17.11 42.41 -25.98
CA ARG A 659 -18.07 42.33 -24.88
C ARG A 659 -18.08 40.96 -24.22
N LEU A 660 -17.99 39.89 -25.03
CA LEU A 660 -17.94 38.52 -24.52
C LEU A 660 -16.68 38.25 -23.66
N ALA A 661 -15.53 38.84 -24.02
CA ALA A 661 -14.32 38.79 -23.20
C ALA A 661 -14.52 39.49 -21.85
N ALA A 662 -15.13 40.68 -21.84
CA ALA A 662 -15.41 41.42 -20.61
C ALA A 662 -16.42 40.70 -19.70
N ASP A 663 -17.47 40.09 -20.29
CA ASP A 663 -18.45 39.30 -19.54
C ASP A 663 -17.81 38.04 -18.92
N LEU A 664 -16.83 37.42 -19.62
CA LEU A 664 -16.07 36.29 -19.11
C LEU A 664 -15.20 36.66 -17.91
N ASP A 665 -14.49 37.79 -17.99
CA ASP A 665 -13.64 38.27 -16.89
C ASP A 665 -14.47 38.69 -15.67
N ALA A 666 -15.59 39.39 -15.88
CA ALA A 666 -16.51 39.76 -14.80
C ALA A 666 -17.13 38.52 -14.11
N TRP A 667 -17.42 37.47 -14.87
CA TRP A 667 -17.88 36.20 -14.32
C TRP A 667 -16.80 35.52 -13.48
N ARG A 668 -15.55 35.49 -13.94
CA ARG A 668 -14.42 34.93 -13.17
C ARG A 668 -14.22 35.67 -11.85
N ASP A 669 -14.20 37.00 -11.88
CA ASP A 669 -14.09 37.83 -10.67
C ASP A 669 -15.20 37.52 -9.66
N THR A 670 -16.43 37.37 -10.15
CA THR A 670 -17.59 37.07 -9.31
C THR A 670 -17.50 35.65 -8.72
N ALA A 671 -17.04 34.68 -9.52
CA ALA A 671 -16.86 33.32 -9.08
C ALA A 671 -15.72 33.16 -8.07
N GLU A 672 -14.62 33.90 -8.22
CA GLU A 672 -13.50 33.92 -7.27
C GLU A 672 -13.91 34.53 -5.93
N ARG A 673 -14.62 35.68 -5.94
CA ARG A 673 -15.12 36.31 -4.70
C ARG A 673 -16.10 35.44 -3.93
N GLN A 674 -16.80 34.53 -4.61
CA GLN A 674 -17.80 33.64 -4.02
C GLN A 674 -17.32 32.19 -3.90
N ALA A 675 -16.03 31.91 -4.04
CA ALA A 675 -15.47 30.55 -4.07
C ALA A 675 -15.82 29.72 -2.83
N ASP A 676 -15.95 30.36 -1.66
CA ASP A 676 -16.27 29.68 -0.39
C ASP A 676 -17.77 29.66 -0.04
N ASN A 677 -18.61 30.17 -0.94
CA ASN A 677 -20.04 30.31 -0.75
C ASN A 677 -20.83 29.36 -1.67
N PRO A 678 -21.18 28.14 -1.21
CA PRO A 678 -21.84 27.13 -2.05
C PRO A 678 -23.21 27.58 -2.56
N VAL A 679 -23.92 28.44 -1.84
CA VAL A 679 -25.22 28.99 -2.27
C VAL A 679 -25.05 29.89 -3.49
N ALA A 680 -24.09 30.82 -3.43
CA ALA A 680 -23.79 31.70 -4.56
C ALA A 680 -23.22 30.92 -5.74
N LEU A 681 -22.32 29.96 -5.50
CA LEU A 681 -21.77 29.10 -6.55
C LEU A 681 -22.84 28.26 -7.25
N ARG A 682 -23.86 27.76 -6.53
CA ARG A 682 -24.99 27.05 -7.14
C ARG A 682 -25.67 27.89 -8.21
N GLU A 683 -25.91 29.18 -7.97
CA GLU A 683 -26.54 30.07 -8.94
C GLU A 683 -25.61 30.47 -10.09
N ILE A 684 -24.34 30.79 -9.77
CA ILE A 684 -23.32 31.15 -10.77
C ILE A 684 -23.08 30.00 -11.75
N LEU A 685 -22.97 28.77 -11.24
CA LEU A 685 -22.71 27.58 -12.05
C LEU A 685 -23.96 27.09 -12.80
N ALA A 686 -25.16 27.24 -12.24
CA ALA A 686 -26.38 26.75 -12.89
C ALA A 686 -26.89 27.67 -13.99
N ARG A 687 -26.72 28.99 -13.87
CA ARG A 687 -27.31 29.97 -14.81
C ARG A 687 -26.29 30.75 -15.62
N HIS A 688 -25.28 31.31 -14.97
CA HIS A 688 -24.37 32.27 -15.61
C HIS A 688 -23.32 31.56 -16.48
N ALA A 689 -22.74 30.46 -16.00
CA ALA A 689 -21.75 29.70 -16.76
C ALA A 689 -22.30 29.09 -18.07
N PRO A 690 -23.46 28.39 -18.08
CA PRO A 690 -24.00 27.85 -19.33
C PRO A 690 -24.35 28.92 -20.36
N ALA A 691 -24.83 30.09 -19.92
CA ALA A 691 -25.14 31.21 -20.80
C ALA A 691 -23.89 31.76 -21.50
N LEU A 692 -22.76 31.86 -20.80
CA LEU A 692 -21.47 32.27 -21.39
C LEU A 692 -20.96 31.23 -22.39
N GLU A 693 -21.02 29.94 -22.05
CA GLU A 693 -20.58 28.87 -22.96
C GLU A 693 -21.37 28.86 -24.26
N GLN A 694 -22.69 29.02 -24.19
CA GLN A 694 -23.54 29.08 -25.38
C GLN A 694 -23.14 30.23 -26.31
N ARG A 695 -22.85 31.41 -25.76
CA ARG A 695 -22.41 32.58 -26.54
C ARG A 695 -21.04 32.38 -27.17
N ILE A 696 -20.08 31.76 -26.46
CA ILE A 696 -18.76 31.42 -27.01
C ILE A 696 -18.88 30.40 -28.15
N VAL A 697 -19.72 29.37 -27.99
CA VAL A 697 -19.96 28.37 -29.04
C VAL A 697 -20.61 29.00 -30.27
N LEU A 698 -21.60 29.88 -30.09
CA LEU A 698 -22.24 30.59 -31.19
C LEU A 698 -21.24 31.42 -32.00
N ALA A 699 -20.33 32.14 -31.35
CA ALA A 699 -19.28 32.90 -32.04
C ALA A 699 -18.32 32.00 -32.85
N ILE A 700 -17.94 30.83 -32.30
CA ILE A 700 -17.11 29.84 -33.00
C ILE A 700 -17.83 29.33 -34.27
N GLU A 701 -19.10 28.99 -34.16
CA GLU A 701 -19.89 28.48 -35.28
C GLU A 701 -20.05 29.52 -36.40
N GLN A 702 -20.30 30.79 -36.04
CA GLN A 702 -20.40 31.89 -36.98
C GLN A 702 -19.11 32.12 -37.77
N ILE A 703 -17.94 32.06 -37.10
CA ILE A 703 -16.65 32.26 -37.78
C ILE A 703 -16.31 31.09 -38.70
N THR A 704 -16.46 29.86 -38.21
CA THR A 704 -16.07 28.68 -39.00
C THR A 704 -16.95 28.49 -40.23
N THR A 705 -18.26 28.70 -40.08
CA THR A 705 -19.22 28.55 -41.18
C THR A 705 -19.13 29.74 -42.14
N GLY A 706 -19.15 30.97 -41.60
CA GLY A 706 -19.11 32.19 -42.42
C GLY A 706 -17.86 32.30 -43.30
N ARG A 707 -16.67 32.03 -42.76
CA ARG A 707 -15.43 32.09 -43.58
C ARG A 707 -15.37 31.00 -44.65
N ARG A 708 -15.83 29.78 -44.33
CA ARG A 708 -15.88 28.68 -45.30
C ARG A 708 -16.84 28.99 -46.45
N ASP A 709 -17.99 29.57 -46.15
CA ASP A 709 -18.98 29.95 -47.16
C ASP A 709 -18.47 31.11 -48.02
N LEU A 710 -17.81 32.10 -47.43
CA LEU A 710 -17.13 33.18 -48.17
C LEU A 710 -16.08 32.65 -49.16
N GLU A 711 -15.21 31.73 -48.73
CA GLU A 711 -14.20 31.13 -49.62
C GLU A 711 -14.82 30.31 -50.77
N ALA A 712 -15.96 29.66 -50.53
CA ALA A 712 -16.70 28.97 -51.58
C ALA A 712 -17.29 29.97 -52.58
N LEU A 713 -17.98 31.01 -52.08
CA LEU A 713 -18.61 32.05 -52.89
C LEU A 713 -17.59 32.87 -53.69
N ASP A 714 -16.44 33.21 -53.13
CA ASP A 714 -15.35 33.93 -53.83
C ASP A 714 -14.83 33.11 -55.02
N ARG A 715 -14.64 31.79 -54.84
CA ARG A 715 -14.25 30.90 -55.94
C ARG A 715 -15.32 30.85 -57.04
N HIS A 716 -16.59 30.79 -56.67
CA HIS A 716 -17.70 30.81 -57.63
C HIS A 716 -17.76 32.15 -58.38
N TYR A 717 -17.62 33.27 -57.67
CA TYR A 717 -17.61 34.61 -58.23
C TYR A 717 -16.46 34.77 -59.23
N ARG A 718 -15.22 34.46 -58.84
CA ARG A 718 -14.04 34.60 -59.71
C ARG A 718 -14.19 33.83 -61.01
N LYS A 719 -14.79 32.62 -60.96
CA LYS A 719 -15.03 31.82 -62.16
C LYS A 719 -16.08 32.47 -63.07
N ALA A 720 -17.24 32.86 -62.53
CA ALA A 720 -18.30 33.52 -63.28
C ALA A 720 -17.81 34.87 -63.87
N ALA A 721 -17.06 35.63 -63.07
CA ALA A 721 -16.45 36.90 -63.46
C ALA A 721 -15.43 36.75 -64.60
N GLN A 722 -14.55 35.74 -64.54
CA GLN A 722 -13.60 35.44 -65.62
C GLN A 722 -14.31 35.06 -66.91
N ASN A 723 -15.37 34.24 -66.83
CA ASN A 723 -16.15 33.83 -67.99
C ASN A 723 -16.88 35.02 -68.63
N ALA A 724 -17.60 35.82 -67.83
CA ALA A 724 -18.29 37.01 -68.31
C ALA A 724 -17.31 38.01 -68.96
N HIS A 725 -16.15 38.23 -68.34
CA HIS A 725 -15.11 39.10 -68.90
C HIS A 725 -14.53 38.55 -70.22
N ALA A 726 -14.26 37.24 -70.31
CA ALA A 726 -13.76 36.62 -71.52
C ALA A 726 -14.76 36.73 -72.68
N LEU A 727 -16.05 36.52 -72.41
CA LEU A 727 -17.13 36.70 -73.39
C LEU A 727 -17.23 38.15 -73.85
N ARG A 728 -17.16 39.10 -72.91
CA ARG A 728 -17.17 40.54 -73.21
C ARG A 728 -16.00 40.94 -74.12
N MET A 729 -14.78 40.45 -73.83
CA MET A 729 -13.60 40.70 -74.67
C MET A 729 -13.75 40.04 -76.04
N ARG A 730 -14.30 38.83 -76.10
CA ARG A 730 -14.52 38.12 -77.36
C ARG A 730 -15.55 38.79 -78.26
N ILE A 731 -16.63 39.33 -77.69
CA ILE A 731 -17.61 40.17 -78.43
C ILE A 731 -16.91 41.39 -79.02
N ARG A 732 -16.06 42.06 -78.23
CA ARG A 732 -15.27 43.20 -78.70
C ARG A 732 -14.32 42.82 -79.84
N ASP A 733 -13.61 41.70 -79.71
CA ASP A 733 -12.69 41.21 -80.73
C ASP A 733 -13.43 40.83 -82.03
N LEU A 734 -14.58 40.12 -81.92
CA LEU A 734 -15.43 39.78 -83.07
C LEU A 734 -15.97 41.01 -83.80
N CYS A 735 -16.32 42.07 -83.08
CA CYS A 735 -16.71 43.34 -83.70
C CYS A 735 -15.53 43.99 -84.43
N ALA A 736 -14.35 44.04 -83.79
CA ALA A 736 -13.15 44.67 -84.34
C ALA A 736 -12.55 43.95 -85.56
N GLU A 737 -12.61 42.62 -85.59
CA GLU A 737 -12.14 41.79 -86.71
C GLU A 737 -13.13 41.73 -87.89
N SER A 738 -14.35 42.21 -87.71
CA SER A 738 -15.38 42.15 -88.76
C SER A 738 -15.23 43.27 -89.80
N ALA A 739 -15.57 42.97 -91.06
CA ALA A 739 -15.67 43.98 -92.12
C ALA A 739 -16.84 44.98 -91.89
N PHE A 740 -17.73 44.68 -90.94
CA PHE A 740 -18.90 45.48 -90.58
C PHE A 740 -18.73 46.10 -89.18
N ALA A 741 -17.60 46.76 -88.94
CA ALA A 741 -17.24 47.30 -87.63
C ALA A 741 -18.18 48.40 -87.11
N ASN A 742 -19.00 49.00 -87.98
CA ASN A 742 -19.95 50.08 -87.63
C ASN A 742 -21.29 49.58 -87.09
N LEU A 743 -21.52 48.25 -87.04
CA LEU A 743 -22.75 47.68 -86.50
C LEU A 743 -22.83 47.88 -84.99
N THR A 744 -23.93 48.47 -84.52
CA THR A 744 -24.22 48.61 -83.10
C THR A 744 -24.88 47.33 -82.56
N TRP A 745 -24.34 46.81 -81.45
CA TRP A 745 -24.87 45.63 -80.74
C TRP A 745 -25.33 46.04 -79.34
N GLU A 746 -26.48 45.53 -78.91
CA GLU A 746 -27.06 45.84 -77.60
C GLU A 746 -26.29 45.10 -76.49
N THR A 747 -25.25 45.72 -75.92
CA THR A 747 -24.51 45.18 -74.75
C THR A 747 -24.84 45.90 -73.43
N GLU A 748 -25.62 46.99 -73.47
CA GLU A 748 -25.85 47.89 -72.33
C GLU A 748 -26.48 47.20 -71.12
N GLU A 749 -27.39 46.24 -71.34
CA GLU A 749 -28.02 45.47 -70.25
C GLU A 749 -26.99 44.52 -69.59
N ALA A 750 -26.16 43.85 -70.39
CA ALA A 750 -25.11 42.97 -69.88
C ALA A 750 -24.02 43.75 -69.14
N ASP A 751 -23.62 44.91 -69.66
CA ASP A 751 -22.63 45.81 -69.04
C ASP A 751 -23.13 46.36 -67.68
N ARG A 752 -24.43 46.70 -67.58
CA ARG A 752 -25.03 47.18 -66.31
C ARG A 752 -25.04 46.11 -65.22
N ILE A 753 -25.49 44.90 -65.55
CA ILE A 753 -25.51 43.77 -64.59
C ILE A 753 -24.07 43.37 -64.21
N TRP A 754 -23.12 43.53 -65.12
CA TRP A 754 -21.71 43.35 -64.83
C TRP A 754 -21.17 44.37 -63.82
N ASP A 755 -21.55 45.64 -63.95
CA ASP A 755 -21.16 46.68 -63.00
C ASP A 755 -21.79 46.44 -61.61
N GLU A 756 -23.06 45.99 -61.54
CA GLU A 756 -23.70 45.56 -60.28
C GLU A 756 -22.95 44.41 -59.60
N ALA A 757 -22.40 43.46 -60.39
CA ALA A 757 -21.60 42.37 -59.87
C ALA A 757 -20.25 42.85 -59.28
N LEU A 758 -19.66 43.90 -59.84
CA LEU A 758 -18.42 44.51 -59.32
C LEU A 758 -18.69 45.35 -58.06
N GLU A 759 -19.81 46.06 -58.01
CA GLU A 759 -20.21 46.83 -56.82
C GLU A 759 -20.49 45.91 -55.63
N ALA A 760 -21.25 44.83 -55.84
CA ALA A 760 -21.53 43.86 -54.78
C ALA A 760 -20.27 43.16 -54.24
N GLU A 761 -19.23 42.99 -55.07
CA GLU A 761 -17.93 42.44 -54.63
C GLU A 761 -17.15 43.45 -53.79
N ARG A 762 -17.15 44.74 -54.16
CA ARG A 762 -16.56 45.81 -53.34
C ARG A 762 -17.27 45.96 -51.99
N ASP A 763 -18.59 45.84 -51.98
CA ASP A 763 -19.37 45.86 -50.73
C ASP A 763 -19.02 44.67 -49.82
N CYS A 764 -18.78 43.48 -50.39
CA CYS A 764 -18.30 42.34 -49.62
C CYS A 764 -16.95 42.63 -48.94
N GLN A 765 -16.02 43.33 -49.61
CA GLN A 765 -14.72 43.67 -49.04
C GLN A 765 -14.81 44.68 -47.88
N THR A 766 -15.89 45.46 -47.81
CA THR A 766 -16.11 46.48 -46.76
C THR A 766 -17.14 46.07 -45.70
N ALA A 767 -17.69 44.85 -45.82
CA ALA A 767 -18.70 44.33 -44.91
C ALA A 767 -18.16 44.16 -43.48
N ARG A 768 -18.95 44.59 -42.49
CA ARG A 768 -18.55 44.55 -41.08
C ARG A 768 -18.68 43.16 -40.48
N THR A 769 -19.68 42.39 -40.91
CA THR A 769 -19.95 41.05 -40.40
C THR A 769 -19.84 39.98 -41.48
N LEU A 770 -19.52 38.74 -41.07
CA LEU A 770 -19.43 37.58 -41.97
C LEU A 770 -20.73 37.32 -42.71
N LEU A 771 -21.88 37.49 -42.03
CA LEU A 771 -23.20 37.32 -42.65
C LEU A 771 -23.40 38.33 -43.80
N GLN A 772 -23.10 39.62 -43.54
CA GLN A 772 -23.20 40.65 -44.57
C GLN A 772 -22.26 40.36 -45.74
N ALA A 773 -21.00 39.99 -45.45
CA ALA A 773 -20.03 39.65 -46.48
C ALA A 773 -20.54 38.50 -47.38
N CYS A 774 -21.09 37.42 -46.79
CA CYS A 774 -21.68 36.31 -47.52
C CYS A 774 -22.82 36.77 -48.43
N ASP A 775 -23.74 37.60 -47.91
CA ASP A 775 -24.90 38.10 -48.65
C ASP A 775 -24.51 39.01 -49.82
N HIS A 776 -23.48 39.85 -49.64
CA HIS A 776 -22.94 40.70 -50.71
C HIS A 776 -22.26 39.86 -51.80
N LEU A 777 -21.44 38.88 -51.42
CA LEU A 777 -20.73 38.04 -52.38
C LEU A 777 -21.68 37.09 -53.13
N GLN A 778 -22.72 36.58 -52.48
CA GLN A 778 -23.76 35.79 -53.15
C GLN A 778 -24.51 36.62 -54.20
N ARG A 779 -24.80 37.89 -53.92
CA ARG A 779 -25.37 38.82 -54.92
C ARG A 779 -24.41 39.05 -56.09
N ALA A 780 -23.12 39.23 -55.81
CA ALA A 780 -22.09 39.38 -56.84
C ALA A 780 -21.99 38.14 -57.76
N VAL A 781 -22.04 36.92 -57.19
CA VAL A 781 -22.06 35.66 -57.95
C VAL A 781 -23.26 35.61 -58.89
N ASN A 782 -24.45 35.91 -58.38
CA ASN A 782 -25.69 35.85 -59.16
C ASN A 782 -25.68 36.85 -60.31
N ALA A 783 -25.24 38.09 -60.07
CA ALA A 783 -25.11 39.12 -61.10
C ALA A 783 -24.06 38.75 -62.16
N ALA A 784 -22.89 38.21 -61.75
CA ALA A 784 -21.85 37.77 -62.69
C ALA A 784 -22.34 36.63 -63.61
N LEU A 785 -23.09 35.65 -63.08
CA LEU A 785 -23.68 34.57 -63.87
C LEU A 785 -24.76 35.08 -64.84
N GLN A 786 -25.56 36.07 -64.43
CA GLN A 786 -26.54 36.70 -65.31
C GLN A 786 -25.86 37.47 -66.45
N ALA A 787 -24.81 38.24 -66.16
CA ALA A 787 -24.00 38.92 -67.16
C ALA A 787 -23.34 37.94 -68.15
N GLU A 788 -22.77 36.83 -67.65
CA GLU A 788 -22.23 35.74 -68.47
C GLU A 788 -23.27 35.23 -69.49
N GLY A 789 -24.49 34.95 -69.03
CA GLY A 789 -25.58 34.46 -69.89
C GLY A 789 -26.01 35.47 -70.96
N LEU A 790 -26.06 36.76 -70.61
CA LEU A 790 -26.39 37.83 -71.56
C LEU A 790 -25.29 38.04 -72.60
N TYR A 791 -24.02 38.10 -72.19
CA TYR A 791 -22.91 38.19 -73.14
C TYR A 791 -22.83 36.97 -74.06
N ALA A 792 -23.01 35.75 -73.55
CA ALA A 792 -23.04 34.56 -74.39
C ALA A 792 -24.16 34.62 -75.46
N ARG A 793 -25.32 35.17 -75.11
CA ARG A 793 -26.42 35.39 -76.05
C ARG A 793 -26.05 36.41 -77.13
N VAL A 794 -25.46 37.55 -76.74
CA VAL A 794 -25.00 38.58 -77.68
C VAL A 794 -23.91 38.04 -78.60
N GLU A 795 -22.92 37.30 -78.07
CA GLU A 795 -21.87 36.66 -78.86
C GLU A 795 -22.46 35.73 -79.93
N HIS A 796 -23.44 34.90 -79.57
CA HIS A 796 -24.09 34.00 -80.50
C HIS A 796 -24.88 34.74 -81.60
N GLN A 797 -25.61 35.79 -81.22
CA GLN A 797 -26.35 36.64 -82.17
C GLN A 797 -25.38 37.35 -83.13
N LEU A 798 -24.30 37.91 -82.61
CA LEU A 798 -23.22 38.56 -83.36
C LEU A 798 -22.59 37.60 -84.38
N GLN A 799 -22.15 36.42 -83.95
CA GLN A 799 -21.52 35.42 -84.83
C GLN A 799 -22.47 34.95 -85.94
N SER A 800 -23.73 34.68 -85.59
CA SER A 800 -24.75 34.24 -86.55
C SER A 800 -25.04 35.32 -87.60
N ALA A 801 -25.19 36.57 -87.16
CA ALA A 801 -25.46 37.72 -88.02
C ALA A 801 -24.26 38.06 -88.92
N LEU A 802 -23.05 38.11 -88.37
CA LEU A 802 -21.82 38.33 -89.15
C LEU A 802 -21.59 37.23 -90.18
N ARG A 803 -21.85 35.96 -89.83
CA ARG A 803 -21.78 34.85 -90.80
C ARG A 803 -22.75 35.06 -91.96
N ARG A 804 -23.98 35.47 -91.66
CA ARG A 804 -25.02 35.71 -92.67
C ARG A 804 -24.68 36.90 -93.57
N LEU A 805 -24.16 38.00 -93.03
CA LEU A 805 -23.66 39.13 -93.82
C LEU A 805 -22.48 38.71 -94.70
N ASN A 806 -21.52 37.95 -94.15
CA ASN A 806 -20.36 37.47 -94.91
C ASN A 806 -20.74 36.47 -96.03
N ASP A 807 -21.77 35.65 -95.83
CA ASP A 807 -22.30 34.75 -96.86
C ASP A 807 -22.97 35.55 -97.99
N GLU A 808 -23.80 36.55 -97.67
CA GLU A 808 -24.45 37.41 -98.66
C GLU A 808 -23.44 38.30 -99.40
N LEU A 809 -22.47 38.87 -98.68
CA LEU A 809 -21.36 39.64 -99.25
C LEU A 809 -20.55 38.80 -100.24
N ARG A 810 -20.25 37.53 -99.91
CA ARG A 810 -19.61 36.60 -100.86
C ARG A 810 -20.50 36.31 -102.07
N GLY A 811 -21.81 36.20 -101.85
CA GLY A 811 -22.81 36.08 -102.93
C GLY A 811 -22.78 37.27 -103.90
N VAL A 812 -22.78 38.51 -103.38
CA VAL A 812 -22.72 39.75 -104.17
C VAL A 812 -21.41 39.82 -104.95
N HIS A 813 -20.26 39.59 -104.30
CA HIS A 813 -18.96 39.58 -105.00
C HIS A 813 -18.91 38.51 -106.09
N GLY A 814 -19.49 37.34 -105.84
CA GLY A 814 -19.65 36.27 -106.84
C GLY A 814 -20.48 36.74 -108.03
N ALA A 815 -21.63 37.40 -107.79
CA ALA A 815 -22.48 37.97 -108.83
C ALA A 815 -21.75 39.05 -109.66
N ILE A 816 -21.07 40.00 -109.00
CA ILE A 816 -20.26 41.04 -109.67
C ILE A 816 -19.17 40.40 -110.55
N SER A 817 -18.47 39.39 -110.04
CA SER A 817 -17.42 38.71 -110.81
C SER A 817 -17.98 38.00 -112.05
N LYS A 818 -19.18 37.44 -111.96
CA LYS A 818 -19.88 36.78 -113.07
C LYS A 818 -20.39 37.81 -114.08
N ALA A 819 -21.01 38.88 -113.62
CA ALA A 819 -21.49 40.00 -114.43
C ALA A 819 -20.34 40.68 -115.18
N ARG A 820 -19.19 40.94 -114.52
CA ARG A 820 -17.98 41.45 -115.19
C ARG A 820 -17.46 40.52 -116.29
N ARG A 821 -17.51 39.20 -116.09
CA ARG A 821 -17.16 38.22 -117.15
C ARG A 821 -18.17 38.25 -118.30
N GLN A 822 -19.46 38.43 -118.02
CA GLN A 822 -20.50 38.57 -119.04
C GLN A 822 -20.34 39.87 -119.84
N ALA A 823 -20.09 41.00 -119.18
CA ALA A 823 -19.77 42.27 -119.83
C ALA A 823 -18.53 42.16 -120.73
N GLY A 824 -17.47 41.47 -120.27
CA GLY A 824 -16.30 41.16 -121.08
C GLY A 824 -16.64 40.35 -122.34
N ALA A 825 -17.48 39.32 -122.20
CA ALA A 825 -17.92 38.51 -123.33
C ALA A 825 -18.84 39.26 -124.31
N LEU A 826 -19.63 40.22 -123.85
CA LEU A 826 -20.49 41.07 -124.70
C LEU A 826 -19.68 42.12 -125.47
N ARG A 827 -18.61 42.68 -124.87
CA ARG A 827 -17.63 43.51 -125.59
C ARG A 827 -16.97 42.76 -126.73
N GLU A 828 -16.61 41.51 -126.53
CA GLU A 828 -16.03 40.65 -127.59
C GLU A 828 -17.01 40.41 -128.76
N ARG A 829 -18.33 40.58 -128.52
CA ARG A 829 -19.39 40.46 -129.53
C ARG A 829 -19.79 41.80 -130.18
N GLY A 830 -19.23 42.92 -129.71
CA GLY A 830 -19.50 44.27 -130.26
C GLY A 830 -20.73 44.97 -129.69
N GLU A 831 -21.36 44.42 -128.65
CA GLU A 831 -22.53 44.99 -127.96
C GLU A 831 -22.07 45.90 -126.80
N GLU A 832 -21.43 47.04 -127.14
CA GLU A 832 -20.80 47.92 -126.13
C GLU A 832 -21.79 48.60 -125.18
N GLU A 833 -23.01 48.92 -125.63
CA GLU A 833 -24.02 49.57 -124.79
C GLU A 833 -24.52 48.64 -123.67
N GLU A 834 -24.82 47.37 -123.98
CA GLU A 834 -25.26 46.37 -123.01
C GLU A 834 -24.12 46.02 -122.02
N ALA A 835 -22.88 45.92 -122.50
CA ALA A 835 -21.72 45.73 -121.63
C ALA A 835 -21.51 46.91 -120.67
N ALA A 836 -21.74 48.15 -121.12
CA ALA A 836 -21.64 49.34 -120.28
C ALA A 836 -22.78 49.44 -119.25
N GLU A 837 -23.95 48.86 -119.51
CA GLU A 837 -25.05 48.76 -118.54
C GLU A 837 -24.72 47.78 -117.41
N ILE A 838 -24.18 46.60 -117.74
CA ILE A 838 -23.74 45.60 -116.75
C ILE A 838 -22.61 46.15 -115.87
N GLU A 839 -21.67 46.90 -116.43
CA GLU A 839 -20.61 47.54 -115.63
C GLU A 839 -21.15 48.64 -114.71
N ARG A 840 -22.09 49.47 -115.19
CA ARG A 840 -22.78 50.43 -114.34
C ARG A 840 -23.54 49.75 -113.20
N ALA A 841 -24.12 48.57 -113.44
CA ALA A 841 -24.75 47.75 -112.42
C ALA A 841 -23.72 47.18 -111.42
N CYS A 842 -22.56 46.73 -111.88
CA CYS A 842 -21.45 46.31 -111.01
C CYS A 842 -20.94 47.44 -110.12
N ASP A 843 -20.71 48.63 -110.67
CA ASP A 843 -20.26 49.81 -109.91
C ASP A 843 -21.35 50.32 -108.95
N GLY A 844 -22.62 50.13 -109.31
CA GLY A 844 -23.77 50.37 -108.42
C GLY A 844 -23.77 49.42 -107.23
N ALA A 845 -23.46 48.15 -107.46
CA ALA A 845 -23.39 47.13 -106.43
C ALA A 845 -22.14 47.26 -105.53
N GLU A 846 -20.99 47.67 -106.06
CA GLU A 846 -19.81 47.99 -105.25
C GLU A 846 -20.09 49.17 -104.31
N ARG A 847 -20.75 50.23 -104.80
CA ARG A 847 -21.26 51.30 -103.94
C ARG A 847 -22.27 50.80 -102.91
N GLY A 848 -23.12 49.84 -103.27
CA GLY A 848 -24.04 49.17 -102.35
C GLY A 848 -23.32 48.40 -101.24
N ILE A 849 -22.19 47.75 -101.54
CA ILE A 849 -21.32 47.10 -100.55
C ILE A 849 -20.67 48.13 -99.62
N GLU A 850 -20.14 49.24 -100.14
CA GLU A 850 -19.58 50.30 -99.31
C GLU A 850 -20.62 50.90 -98.35
N LEU A 851 -21.84 51.13 -98.84
CA LEU A 851 -22.96 51.56 -98.00
C LEU A 851 -23.36 50.51 -96.96
N ALA A 852 -23.23 49.22 -97.29
CA ALA A 852 -23.45 48.14 -96.33
C ALA A 852 -22.39 48.14 -95.21
N TYR A 853 -21.12 48.43 -95.50
CA TYR A 853 -20.07 48.59 -94.47
C TYR A 853 -20.27 49.84 -93.59
N ALA A 854 -20.85 50.90 -94.16
CA ALA A 854 -21.19 52.13 -93.43
C ALA A 854 -22.51 52.02 -92.63
N SER A 855 -23.26 50.93 -92.79
CA SER A 855 -24.56 50.76 -92.13
C SER A 855 -24.39 50.52 -90.62
N GLY A 856 -25.24 51.17 -89.81
CA GLY A 856 -25.22 51.06 -88.35
C GLY A 856 -25.99 49.85 -87.80
N THR A 857 -26.87 49.24 -88.59
CA THR A 857 -27.71 48.11 -88.15
C THR A 857 -27.60 46.91 -89.08
N PHE A 858 -27.76 45.71 -88.52
CA PHE A 858 -27.66 44.45 -89.26
C PHE A 858 -28.69 44.37 -90.41
N GLU A 859 -29.94 44.76 -90.15
CA GLU A 859 -31.01 44.69 -91.15
C GLU A 859 -30.76 45.64 -92.33
N GLU A 860 -30.19 46.82 -92.06
CA GLU A 860 -29.85 47.77 -93.11
C GLU A 860 -28.66 47.25 -93.93
N ALA A 861 -27.59 46.79 -93.29
CA ALA A 861 -26.44 46.19 -93.99
C ALA A 861 -26.87 45.01 -94.88
N LEU A 862 -27.71 44.12 -94.35
CA LEU A 862 -28.23 42.98 -95.10
C LEU A 862 -29.11 43.41 -96.28
N ARG A 863 -29.95 44.43 -96.10
CA ARG A 863 -30.80 44.98 -97.16
C ARG A 863 -29.95 45.60 -98.26
N ARG A 864 -28.93 46.40 -97.92
CA ARG A 864 -28.01 47.01 -98.88
C ARG A 864 -27.24 45.97 -99.69
N LEU A 865 -26.80 44.88 -99.06
CA LEU A 865 -26.15 43.76 -99.78
C LEU A 865 -27.12 43.04 -100.71
N ARG A 866 -28.37 42.83 -100.31
CA ARG A 866 -29.39 42.23 -101.19
C ARG A 866 -29.77 43.13 -102.35
N ASP A 867 -29.95 44.43 -102.10
CA ASP A 867 -30.23 45.41 -103.15
C ASP A 867 -29.04 45.47 -104.12
N ALA A 868 -27.80 45.47 -103.62
CA ALA A 868 -26.59 45.40 -104.44
C ALA A 868 -26.58 44.12 -105.30
N ARG A 869 -26.92 42.97 -104.74
CA ARG A 869 -27.05 41.72 -105.49
C ARG A 869 -28.10 41.82 -106.60
N ASP A 870 -29.30 42.29 -106.26
CA ASP A 870 -30.41 42.46 -107.19
C ASP A 870 -30.06 43.43 -108.32
N THR A 871 -29.28 44.49 -108.04
CA THR A 871 -28.83 45.42 -109.08
C THR A 871 -27.92 44.75 -110.11
N VAL A 872 -27.07 43.81 -109.70
CA VAL A 872 -26.19 43.04 -110.60
C VAL A 872 -26.93 41.92 -111.31
N GLU A 873 -27.97 41.36 -110.71
CA GLU A 873 -28.76 40.29 -111.34
C GLU A 873 -29.78 40.84 -112.37
N ARG A 874 -30.13 42.14 -112.31
CA ARG A 874 -31.07 42.81 -113.23
C ARG A 874 -30.42 43.59 -114.37
N GLY A 875 -29.18 44.06 -114.19
CA GLY A 875 -28.37 44.70 -115.23
C GLY A 875 -27.54 43.65 -115.95
#